data_AF-A0A800A145-F1
#
_entry.id   AF-A0A800A145-F1
#
_cell.length_a   1.000
_cell.length_b   1.000
_cell.length_c   1.000
_cell.angle_alpha   90.00
_cell.angle_beta   90.00
_cell.angle_gamma   90.00
#
_symmetry.space_group_name_H-M   'P 1'
#
loop_
_entity.id
_entity.type
_entity.pdbx_description
1 polymer ?
#
loop_
_entity_poly.entity_id
_entity_poly.type
_entity_poly.pdbx_seq_one_letter_code
_entity_poly.pdbx_strand_id
1 'polypeptide(L)'
;MKVVEKKRTRRDEVDEIIRAEDKWEPIGHTPMPELPDLRNWDMRLLKTYKPFYAPMCDLCCFCTYGKCDLTGDKRGACGIDISTQQARVVLLACCMGMSAHGGHARHVLHYLIEKYGRDYKINLGDQVNVEAPHIRTVLGLKPETLGDLEKAMEYVESQLIHLISSLHTGQEGSALDYESKALHASMLDHVAMEVADIAQIAGFGYPASVADTPLVGLGWGAVDRTKPVVLLIGHNPVTAIPIVDYLNANGLQDKVEVAGICCTALEVTRYSDKARVVGPLSRQLFFIRCGIADVIVTDEQCIRTDVPIEAARAGTALVATSDKVCYGLEDVSKQEADEIVSSMLNQGKQVLILEPEKAAEVAVRVALELAPKRNKVLTKPEEIPDLAKDHRLCNMCSQVCPNLLPVGDAIEAAKNGDLQPLVDVFNRCIGCGKCDQECPRHVPIIKMMQAAASWETWKIRAGRGPVMDTEIRKVGAPIVLGTIPGVIAIVGCSNFPEEIDEVAEIAEEFAKRKYIVVLSGCSAMVAGMRKDKEGKTLYEKYPPEFDAGCIINVGSCVSNAHITGAAMKIANIFATLPLRGNYEVIADYVLNRVGACGLAWGAYSQKAASIATGCNRLGIPVVVGPHSSKYRRLYMSRKEEDDWTVMDGREKKLVDTQEPSPEHLITVVESKERAIVTMAKLCIRKNDTPQGRQIKLTHYISLHKQYLGTLPDDLHLFIRRASDIPIFFKKEVMPYLEKVGWQEKPVLSLPTLVGTYPSEVPIDAVVH
;
A
#
# COMPACT_ATOMS: atom_id res chain seq x y z
N MET A 1 -42.03 38.48 22.46
CA MET A 1 -41.14 37.32 22.68
C MET A 1 -40.03 37.38 21.64
N LYS A 2 -38.77 37.59 22.05
CA LYS A 2 -37.64 37.41 21.12
C LYS A 2 -37.49 35.92 20.87
N VAL A 3 -37.67 35.50 19.62
CA VAL A 3 -37.29 34.15 19.18
C VAL A 3 -35.79 34.03 19.41
N VAL A 4 -35.38 33.24 20.40
CA VAL A 4 -33.98 32.93 20.62
C VAL A 4 -33.60 31.95 19.50
N GLU A 5 -32.86 32.41 18.51
CA GLU A 5 -32.26 31.52 17.51
C GLU A 5 -31.46 30.43 18.23
N LYS A 6 -31.85 29.16 18.03
CA LYS A 6 -31.09 28.02 18.55
C LYS A 6 -29.71 28.08 17.91
N LYS A 7 -28.65 28.27 18.72
CA LYS A 7 -27.27 28.19 18.22
C LYS A 7 -27.05 26.82 17.62
N ARG A 8 -26.69 26.80 16.33
CA ARG A 8 -26.32 25.59 15.60
C ARG A 8 -25.11 24.94 16.28
N THR A 9 -25.22 23.65 16.58
CA THR A 9 -24.15 22.86 17.20
C THR A 9 -23.34 22.15 16.12
N ARG A 10 -22.08 21.75 16.40
CA ARG A 10 -21.28 20.88 15.51
C ARG A 10 -22.06 19.62 15.13
N ARG A 11 -22.84 19.07 16.07
CA ARG A 11 -23.66 17.89 15.80
C ARG A 11 -24.75 18.16 14.75
N ASP A 12 -25.40 19.32 14.80
CA ASP A 12 -26.38 19.71 13.77
C ASP A 12 -25.72 19.85 12.38
N GLU A 13 -24.45 20.30 12.31
CA GLU A 13 -23.68 20.37 11.05
C GLU A 13 -23.31 18.98 10.52
N VAL A 14 -22.81 18.10 11.39
CA VAL A 14 -22.49 16.71 11.03
C VAL A 14 -23.74 15.99 10.55
N ASP A 15 -24.87 16.11 11.28
CA ASP A 15 -26.13 15.45 10.92
C ASP A 15 -26.65 15.91 9.54
N GLU A 16 -26.47 17.18 9.17
CA GLU A 16 -26.79 17.67 7.82
C GLU A 16 -25.86 17.09 6.74
N ILE A 17 -24.54 17.10 6.96
CA ILE A 17 -23.55 16.58 6.00
C ILE A 17 -23.80 15.10 5.69
N ILE A 18 -24.10 14.30 6.73
CA ILE A 18 -24.25 12.84 6.61
C ILE A 18 -25.68 12.41 6.25
N ARG A 19 -26.59 13.38 6.03
CA ARG A 19 -28.02 13.16 5.79
C ARG A 19 -28.64 12.27 6.86
N ALA A 20 -28.55 12.70 8.11
CA ALA A 20 -29.00 11.93 9.28
C ALA A 20 -30.47 11.49 9.20
N GLU A 21 -31.30 12.23 8.46
CA GLU A 21 -32.70 11.90 8.17
C GLU A 21 -32.89 10.63 7.32
N ASP A 22 -31.89 10.24 6.51
CA ASP A 22 -31.94 9.06 5.67
C ASP A 22 -31.81 7.78 6.51
N LYS A 23 -32.85 6.94 6.50
CA LYS A 23 -32.93 5.74 7.37
C LYS A 23 -32.41 4.47 6.69
N TRP A 24 -31.19 4.49 6.16
CA TRP A 24 -30.56 3.29 5.57
C TRP A 24 -29.75 2.45 6.57
N GLU A 25 -29.27 3.06 7.67
CA GLU A 25 -28.61 2.38 8.80
C GLU A 25 -28.62 3.31 10.03
N PRO A 26 -28.68 2.79 11.28
CA PRO A 26 -28.59 3.61 12.49
C PRO A 26 -27.27 4.38 12.57
N ILE A 27 -27.32 5.64 13.00
CA ILE A 27 -26.12 6.45 13.19
C ILE A 27 -25.40 5.97 14.46
N GLY A 28 -24.12 5.68 14.32
CA GLY A 28 -23.21 5.29 15.38
C GLY A 28 -22.74 6.46 16.23
N HIS A 29 -21.74 6.17 17.05
CA HIS A 29 -21.33 7.01 18.18
C HIS A 29 -20.39 8.16 17.76
N THR A 30 -19.60 7.97 16.70
CA THR A 30 -18.51 8.89 16.32
C THR A 30 -18.53 9.23 14.82
N PRO A 31 -19.62 9.80 14.25
CA PRO A 31 -19.60 10.28 12.88
C PRO A 31 -18.70 11.51 12.73
N MET A 32 -17.86 11.52 11.69
CA MET A 32 -16.92 12.61 11.39
C MET A 32 -16.05 13.00 12.60
N PRO A 33 -15.27 12.06 13.18
CA PRO A 33 -14.53 12.28 14.41
C PRO A 33 -13.46 13.38 14.25
N GLU A 34 -13.32 14.25 15.25
CA GLU A 34 -12.16 15.11 15.41
C GLU A 34 -11.01 14.31 16.06
N LEU A 35 -9.80 14.88 16.07
CA LEU A 35 -8.60 14.25 16.63
C LEU A 35 -8.80 13.56 18.01
N PRO A 36 -9.49 14.15 19.00
CA PRO A 36 -9.64 13.52 20.31
C PRO A 36 -10.76 12.48 20.39
N ASP A 37 -11.71 12.45 19.45
CA ASP A 37 -12.96 11.68 19.58
C ASP A 37 -12.70 10.16 19.66
N LEU A 38 -11.68 9.67 18.97
CA LEU A 38 -11.27 8.25 18.96
C LEU A 38 -10.02 7.96 19.81
N ARG A 39 -9.55 8.94 20.59
CA ARG A 39 -8.29 8.85 21.34
C ARG A 39 -8.30 7.72 22.37
N ASN A 40 -9.43 7.47 23.04
CA ASN A 40 -9.48 6.43 24.08
C ASN A 40 -9.37 5.03 23.49
N TRP A 41 -9.93 4.80 22.30
CA TRP A 41 -9.69 3.57 21.53
C TRP A 41 -8.20 3.42 21.20
N ASP A 42 -7.57 4.47 20.68
CA ASP A 42 -6.15 4.44 20.34
C ASP A 42 -5.30 4.15 21.58
N MET A 43 -5.57 4.80 22.71
CA MET A 43 -4.84 4.58 23.97
C MET A 43 -5.05 3.16 24.49
N ARG A 44 -6.24 2.58 24.30
CA ARG A 44 -6.48 1.17 24.64
C ARG A 44 -5.65 0.25 23.75
N LEU A 45 -5.59 0.50 22.44
CA LEU A 45 -4.73 -0.27 21.53
C LEU A 45 -3.25 -0.17 21.94
N LEU A 46 -2.75 1.06 22.14
CA LEU A 46 -1.35 1.34 22.46
C LEU A 46 -0.93 0.84 23.85
N LYS A 47 -1.89 0.61 24.76
CA LYS A 47 -1.62 -0.05 26.05
C LYS A 47 -1.11 -1.49 25.87
N THR A 48 -1.69 -2.22 24.91
CA THR A 48 -1.26 -3.59 24.56
C THR A 48 -0.13 -3.57 23.54
N TYR A 49 -0.25 -2.76 22.50
CA TYR A 49 0.71 -2.67 21.40
C TYR A 49 1.55 -1.40 21.54
N LYS A 50 2.48 -1.42 22.49
CA LYS A 50 3.29 -0.26 22.84
C LYS A 50 4.13 0.21 21.63
N PRO A 51 4.24 1.53 21.42
CA PRO A 51 5.19 2.05 20.45
C PRO A 51 6.62 1.67 20.82
N PHE A 52 7.33 1.04 19.89
CA PHE A 52 8.77 0.85 19.96
C PHE A 52 9.43 1.83 19.00
N TYR A 53 10.35 2.65 19.50
CA TYR A 53 11.06 3.66 18.71
C TYR A 53 12.49 3.23 18.39
N ALA A 54 12.84 3.26 17.11
CA ALA A 54 14.19 3.06 16.57
C ALA A 54 14.63 4.33 15.82
N PRO A 55 15.26 5.30 16.49
CA PRO A 55 15.68 6.54 15.85
C PRO A 55 16.63 6.30 14.67
N MET A 56 16.32 6.87 13.51
CA MET A 56 17.24 6.92 12.37
C MET A 56 18.24 8.09 12.51
N CYS A 57 17.90 9.07 13.35
CA CYS A 57 18.69 10.24 13.64
C CYS A 57 18.36 10.71 15.06
N ASP A 58 19.40 10.96 15.86
CA ASP A 58 19.28 11.41 17.25
C ASP A 58 19.17 12.94 17.37
N LEU A 59 18.97 13.65 16.25
CA LEU A 59 18.88 15.10 16.23
C LEU A 59 17.45 15.57 15.89
N CYS A 60 17.06 16.70 16.49
CA CYS A 60 15.90 17.48 16.04
C CYS A 60 16.36 18.75 15.33
N CYS A 61 15.91 18.94 14.09
CA CYS A 61 16.24 20.10 13.24
C CYS A 61 15.00 20.90 12.79
N PHE A 62 13.88 20.81 13.52
CA PHE A 62 12.59 21.37 13.08
C PHE A 62 12.45 22.89 13.29
N CYS A 63 13.34 23.53 14.04
CA CYS A 63 13.28 24.98 14.27
C CYS A 63 14.67 25.60 14.46
N THR A 64 14.71 26.93 14.56
CA THR A 64 15.93 27.73 14.67
C THR A 64 16.61 27.67 16.03
N TYR A 65 15.98 27.09 17.07
CA TYR A 65 16.69 26.73 18.31
C TYR A 65 17.60 25.51 18.13
N GLY A 66 17.33 24.68 17.12
CA GLY A 66 18.13 23.49 16.80
C GLY A 66 19.40 23.79 16.02
N LYS A 67 20.19 22.77 15.64
CA LYS A 67 19.92 21.33 15.86
C LYS A 67 20.06 20.94 17.33
N CYS A 68 19.04 20.29 17.90
CA CYS A 68 19.11 19.76 19.27
C CYS A 68 19.58 18.30 19.24
N ASP A 69 20.54 17.95 20.09
CA ASP A 69 20.94 16.56 20.36
C ASP A 69 19.99 15.91 21.37
N LEU A 70 19.35 14.81 20.97
CA LEU A 70 18.38 14.05 21.76
C LEU A 70 18.94 12.68 22.21
N THR A 71 20.24 12.43 22.03
CA THR A 71 20.89 11.16 22.41
C THR A 71 20.68 10.84 23.89
N GLY A 72 20.32 9.58 24.21
CA GLY A 72 20.23 9.09 25.58
C GLY A 72 19.19 9.82 26.44
N ASP A 73 18.01 10.08 25.88
CA ASP A 73 16.86 10.76 26.51
C ASP A 73 17.06 12.25 26.85
N LYS A 74 18.05 12.89 26.21
CA LYS A 74 18.15 14.36 26.25
C LYS A 74 16.88 15.00 25.67
N ARG A 75 16.56 16.19 26.18
CA ARG A 75 15.49 17.03 25.67
C ARG A 75 16.04 18.12 24.77
N GLY A 76 15.32 18.43 23.69
CA GLY A 76 15.58 19.59 22.87
C GLY A 76 15.27 20.89 23.62
N ALA A 77 15.63 22.03 23.03
CA ALA A 77 15.45 23.34 23.65
C ALA A 77 13.98 23.65 24.02
N CYS A 78 13.02 23.10 23.27
CA CYS A 78 11.58 23.23 23.56
C CYS A 78 11.03 22.18 24.53
N GLY A 79 11.87 21.28 25.06
CA GLY A 79 11.49 20.23 26.00
C GLY A 79 11.12 18.88 25.36
N ILE A 80 11.07 18.76 24.03
CA ILE A 80 10.76 17.47 23.36
C ILE A 80 11.88 16.44 23.59
N ASP A 81 11.53 15.19 23.93
CA ASP A 81 12.47 14.07 24.01
C ASP A 81 12.54 13.27 22.70
N ILE A 82 13.47 12.31 22.63
CA ILE A 82 13.71 11.52 21.43
C ILE A 82 12.48 10.72 20.99
N SER A 83 11.76 10.09 21.93
CA SER A 83 10.57 9.28 21.65
C SER A 83 9.45 10.13 21.06
N THR A 84 9.17 11.27 21.68
CA THR A 84 8.17 12.23 21.20
C THR A 84 8.56 12.80 19.83
N GLN A 85 9.85 13.05 19.60
CA GLN A 85 10.35 13.47 18.28
C GLN A 85 10.19 12.38 17.22
N GLN A 86 10.46 11.10 17.54
CA GLN A 86 10.23 10.02 16.58
C GLN A 86 8.74 9.89 16.24
N ALA A 87 7.86 9.92 17.24
CA ALA A 87 6.41 9.91 17.05
C ALA A 87 5.94 11.08 16.17
N ARG A 88 6.50 12.28 16.40
CA ARG A 88 6.23 13.48 15.58
C ARG A 88 6.66 13.29 14.11
N VAL A 89 7.81 12.68 13.88
CA VAL A 89 8.30 12.38 12.51
C VAL A 89 7.44 11.29 11.84
N VAL A 90 6.93 10.33 12.61
CA VAL A 90 6.00 9.31 12.11
C VAL A 90 4.66 9.94 11.74
N LEU A 91 4.10 10.83 12.56
CA LEU A 91 2.91 11.61 12.20
C LEU A 91 3.15 12.41 10.92
N LEU A 92 4.29 13.10 10.80
CA LEU A 92 4.64 13.82 9.58
C LEU A 92 4.64 12.89 8.34
N ALA A 93 5.22 11.69 8.46
CA ALA A 93 5.19 10.70 7.39
C ALA A 93 3.75 10.24 7.07
N CYS A 94 2.91 10.02 8.08
CA CYS A 94 1.50 9.65 7.85
C CYS A 94 0.72 10.79 7.17
N CYS A 95 0.91 12.04 7.59
CA CYS A 95 0.32 13.20 6.93
C CYS A 95 0.79 13.33 5.47
N MET A 96 2.08 13.11 5.18
CA MET A 96 2.58 13.11 3.79
C MET A 96 1.93 12.00 2.95
N GLY A 97 1.71 10.81 3.53
CA GLY A 97 1.00 9.72 2.87
C GLY A 97 -0.47 10.06 2.58
N MET A 98 -1.19 10.51 3.60
CA MET A 98 -2.57 10.98 3.51
C MET A 98 -2.75 12.10 2.50
N SER A 99 -1.86 13.11 2.51
CA SER A 99 -1.90 14.20 1.53
C SER A 99 -1.64 13.72 0.10
N ALA A 100 -0.81 12.68 -0.10
CA ALA A 100 -0.57 12.14 -1.43
C ALA A 100 -1.81 11.43 -1.99
N HIS A 101 -2.46 10.56 -1.21
CA HIS A 101 -3.71 9.94 -1.65
C HIS A 101 -4.86 10.95 -1.74
N GLY A 102 -4.95 11.91 -0.81
CA GLY A 102 -5.95 12.97 -0.82
C GLY A 102 -5.78 13.94 -1.99
N GLY A 103 -4.56 14.35 -2.31
CA GLY A 103 -4.26 15.18 -3.48
C GLY A 103 -4.57 14.48 -4.80
N HIS A 104 -4.33 13.17 -4.88
CA HIS A 104 -4.77 12.33 -6.00
C HIS A 104 -6.31 12.31 -6.08
N ALA A 105 -6.99 11.99 -4.97
CA ALA A 105 -8.45 11.92 -4.91
C ALA A 105 -9.11 13.23 -5.34
N ARG A 106 -8.62 14.36 -4.83
CA ARG A 106 -9.11 15.70 -5.15
C ARG A 106 -8.95 16.03 -6.63
N HIS A 107 -7.79 15.73 -7.20
CA HIS A 107 -7.54 15.99 -8.63
C HIS A 107 -8.47 15.16 -9.51
N VAL A 108 -8.63 13.87 -9.23
CA VAL A 108 -9.57 13.00 -9.95
C VAL A 108 -11.01 13.50 -9.82
N LEU A 109 -11.47 13.82 -8.60
CA LEU A 109 -12.83 14.32 -8.38
C LEU A 109 -13.09 15.61 -9.14
N HIS A 110 -12.15 16.56 -9.11
CA HIS A 110 -12.31 17.83 -9.80
C HIS A 110 -12.47 17.62 -11.31
N TYR A 111 -11.58 16.84 -11.93
CA TYR A 111 -11.65 16.49 -13.34
C TYR A 111 -12.99 15.82 -13.72
N LEU A 112 -13.43 14.84 -12.92
CA LEU A 112 -14.67 14.10 -13.19
C LEU A 112 -15.94 14.94 -12.94
N ILE A 113 -15.93 15.82 -11.94
CA ILE A 113 -17.05 16.74 -11.66
C ILE A 113 -17.15 17.80 -12.76
N GLU A 114 -16.03 18.30 -13.26
CA GLU A 114 -16.03 19.21 -14.40
C GLU A 114 -16.61 18.53 -15.66
N LYS A 115 -16.25 17.27 -15.89
CA LYS A 115 -16.69 16.49 -17.05
C LYS A 115 -18.14 16.03 -16.98
N TYR A 116 -18.61 15.58 -15.82
CA TYR A 116 -19.89 14.89 -15.66
C TYR A 116 -20.89 15.56 -14.70
N GLY A 117 -20.45 16.55 -13.92
CA GLY A 117 -21.24 17.24 -12.91
C GLY A 117 -21.23 16.54 -11.54
N ARG A 118 -21.57 17.30 -10.49
CA ARG A 118 -21.64 16.81 -9.10
C ARG A 118 -22.67 15.71 -8.87
N ASP A 119 -23.74 15.71 -9.66
CA ASP A 119 -24.85 14.75 -9.53
C ASP A 119 -24.58 13.42 -10.25
N TYR A 120 -23.43 13.28 -10.92
CA TYR A 120 -23.04 12.03 -11.57
C TYR A 120 -23.01 10.88 -10.56
N LYS A 121 -23.76 9.82 -10.86
CA LYS A 121 -24.01 8.72 -9.93
C LYS A 121 -22.81 7.79 -9.84
N ILE A 122 -22.51 7.35 -8.62
CA ILE A 122 -21.53 6.30 -8.38
C ILE A 122 -22.17 4.96 -8.74
N ASN A 123 -21.53 4.19 -9.61
CA ASN A 123 -21.95 2.83 -9.94
C ASN A 123 -20.76 1.87 -9.85
N LEU A 124 -20.81 0.95 -8.89
CA LEU A 124 -19.80 -0.10 -8.70
C LEU A 124 -20.30 -1.48 -9.18
N GLY A 125 -21.45 -1.52 -9.85
CA GLY A 125 -22.15 -2.72 -10.29
C GLY A 125 -22.98 -3.41 -9.21
N ASP A 126 -23.75 -4.43 -9.63
CA ASP A 126 -24.81 -5.04 -8.83
C ASP A 126 -24.31 -5.95 -7.69
N GLN A 127 -23.00 -6.25 -7.66
CA GLN A 127 -22.41 -7.12 -6.64
C GLN A 127 -21.76 -6.35 -5.47
N VAL A 128 -21.87 -5.01 -5.46
CA VAL A 128 -21.27 -4.13 -4.44
C VAL A 128 -22.34 -3.19 -3.87
N ASN A 129 -23.05 -3.61 -2.82
CA ASN A 129 -24.09 -2.80 -2.14
C ASN A 129 -23.54 -1.98 -0.97
N VAL A 130 -22.45 -2.45 -0.35
CA VAL A 130 -21.65 -1.65 0.58
C VAL A 130 -20.57 -0.95 -0.25
N GLU A 131 -20.90 0.20 -0.84
CA GLU A 131 -20.04 0.89 -1.82
C GLU A 131 -18.78 1.50 -1.22
N ALA A 132 -18.90 2.09 -0.02
CA ALA A 132 -17.82 2.85 0.60
C ALA A 132 -17.70 2.53 2.11
N PRO A 133 -17.17 1.34 2.47
CA PRO A 133 -17.01 0.95 3.87
C PRO A 133 -16.29 1.98 4.74
N HIS A 134 -15.21 2.61 4.28
CA HIS A 134 -14.47 3.61 5.07
C HIS A 134 -15.27 4.90 5.24
N ILE A 135 -15.85 5.44 4.16
CA ILE A 135 -16.66 6.68 4.22
C ILE A 135 -17.87 6.45 5.14
N ARG A 136 -18.56 5.32 5.02
CA ARG A 136 -19.68 4.96 5.91
C ARG A 136 -19.21 4.84 7.35
N THR A 137 -18.09 4.17 7.60
CA THR A 137 -17.60 3.91 8.96
C THR A 137 -17.09 5.16 9.67
N VAL A 138 -16.37 6.02 8.96
CA VAL A 138 -15.73 7.20 9.53
C VAL A 138 -16.67 8.40 9.53
N LEU A 139 -17.30 8.70 8.40
CA LEU A 139 -18.16 9.88 8.29
C LEU A 139 -19.60 9.57 8.72
N GLY A 140 -20.11 8.37 8.43
CA GLY A 140 -21.55 8.10 8.54
C GLY A 140 -22.33 8.53 7.30
N LEU A 141 -21.63 8.83 6.20
CA LEU A 141 -22.20 9.19 4.91
C LEU A 141 -22.27 7.95 4.00
N LYS A 142 -23.41 7.73 3.37
CA LYS A 142 -23.57 6.80 2.24
C LYS A 142 -23.42 7.61 0.95
N PRO A 143 -22.31 7.53 0.21
CA PRO A 143 -22.13 8.33 -0.99
C PRO A 143 -22.93 7.75 -2.17
N GLU A 144 -23.62 8.62 -2.91
CA GLU A 144 -24.37 8.23 -4.12
C GLU A 144 -23.89 8.95 -5.39
N THR A 145 -23.20 10.09 -5.24
CA THR A 145 -22.74 10.92 -6.35
C THR A 145 -21.29 11.37 -6.15
N LEU A 146 -20.66 11.88 -7.21
CA LEU A 146 -19.34 12.52 -7.09
C LEU A 146 -19.34 13.68 -6.08
N GLY A 147 -20.43 14.43 -5.98
CA GLY A 147 -20.59 15.49 -4.98
C GLY A 147 -20.61 14.97 -3.53
N ASP A 148 -21.07 13.74 -3.28
CA ASP A 148 -20.96 13.14 -1.94
C ASP A 148 -19.52 12.73 -1.61
N LEU A 149 -18.75 12.27 -2.60
CA LEU A 149 -17.31 12.01 -2.43
C LEU A 149 -16.52 13.29 -2.19
N GLU A 150 -16.91 14.40 -2.83
CA GLU A 150 -16.34 15.73 -2.60
C GLU A 150 -16.47 16.15 -1.13
N LYS A 151 -17.65 15.98 -0.52
CA LYS A 151 -17.88 16.24 0.92
C LYS A 151 -16.95 15.40 1.80
N ALA A 152 -16.76 14.12 1.45
CA ALA A 152 -15.85 13.26 2.20
C ALA A 152 -14.40 13.76 2.15
N MET A 153 -13.96 14.24 0.99
CA MET A 153 -12.64 14.84 0.82
C MET A 153 -12.48 16.18 1.55
N GLU A 154 -13.50 17.03 1.56
CA GLU A 154 -13.47 18.29 2.32
C GLU A 154 -13.23 18.02 3.83
N TYR A 155 -13.85 16.98 4.37
CA TYR A 155 -13.58 16.54 5.73
C TYR A 155 -12.13 16.08 5.91
N VAL A 156 -11.61 15.20 5.05
CA VAL A 156 -10.20 14.76 5.11
C VAL A 156 -9.23 15.95 5.07
N GLU A 157 -9.48 16.92 4.19
CA GLU A 157 -8.65 18.12 4.02
C GLU A 157 -8.69 19.02 5.26
N SER A 158 -9.86 19.21 5.88
CA SER A 158 -9.97 19.99 7.11
C SER A 158 -9.17 19.35 8.26
N GLN A 159 -9.24 18.02 8.40
CA GLN A 159 -8.51 17.29 9.43
C GLN A 159 -6.99 17.32 9.20
N LEU A 160 -6.54 17.29 7.94
CA LEU A 160 -5.13 17.43 7.59
C LEU A 160 -4.52 18.70 8.16
N ILE A 161 -5.23 19.83 8.08
CA ILE A 161 -4.76 21.13 8.59
C ILE A 161 -4.48 21.03 10.09
N HIS A 162 -5.40 20.43 10.85
CA HIS A 162 -5.21 20.23 12.28
C HIS A 162 -4.02 19.31 12.59
N LEU A 163 -3.88 18.21 11.86
CA LEU A 163 -2.75 17.28 12.01
C LEU A 163 -1.40 17.94 11.71
N ILE A 164 -1.28 18.67 10.60
CA ILE A 164 -0.06 19.42 10.26
C ILE A 164 0.20 20.52 11.29
N SER A 165 -0.82 21.24 11.76
CA SER A 165 -0.66 22.27 12.79
C SER A 165 -0.08 21.70 14.09
N SER A 166 -0.41 20.45 14.43
CA SER A 166 0.12 19.75 15.61
C SER A 166 1.60 19.36 15.50
N LEU A 167 2.18 19.35 14.29
CA LEU A 167 3.61 19.10 14.06
C LEU A 167 4.48 20.33 14.34
N HIS A 168 3.87 21.51 14.48
CA HIS A 168 4.58 22.75 14.78
C HIS A 168 5.39 22.64 16.09
N THR A 169 6.48 23.38 16.18
CA THR A 169 7.31 23.40 17.38
C THR A 169 6.51 23.94 18.58
N GLY A 170 6.56 23.24 19.72
CA GLY A 170 5.86 23.64 20.94
C GLY A 170 4.39 23.23 21.02
N GLN A 171 3.97 22.21 20.27
CA GLN A 171 2.61 21.65 20.28
C GLN A 171 2.51 20.43 21.22
N GLU A 172 2.30 19.24 20.67
CA GLU A 172 2.14 18.01 21.44
C GLU A 172 3.46 17.59 22.12
N GLY A 173 3.37 17.19 23.39
CA GLY A 173 4.49 16.79 24.25
C GLY A 173 4.49 15.31 24.62
N SER A 174 3.44 14.56 24.24
CA SER A 174 3.30 13.13 24.48
C SER A 174 3.52 12.33 23.20
N ALA A 175 4.44 11.36 23.25
CA ALA A 175 4.65 10.43 22.16
C ALA A 175 3.37 9.64 21.82
N LEU A 176 2.62 9.17 22.82
CA LEU A 176 1.37 8.42 22.62
C LEU A 176 0.29 9.25 21.93
N ASP A 177 0.23 10.55 22.22
CA ASP A 177 -0.71 11.45 21.58
C ASP A 177 -0.31 11.81 20.15
N TYR A 178 0.97 11.77 19.80
CA TYR A 178 1.39 11.78 18.39
C TYR A 178 1.02 10.47 17.68
N GLU A 179 1.12 9.32 18.35
CA GLU A 179 0.68 8.04 17.77
C GLU A 179 -0.83 8.01 17.53
N SER A 180 -1.65 8.48 18.46
CA SER A 180 -3.10 8.61 18.24
C SER A 180 -3.42 9.54 17.05
N LYS A 181 -2.70 10.66 16.91
CA LYS A 181 -2.82 11.52 15.72
C LYS A 181 -2.36 10.82 14.42
N ALA A 182 -1.31 9.99 14.48
CA ALA A 182 -0.85 9.23 13.32
C ALA A 182 -1.88 8.17 12.91
N LEU A 183 -2.50 7.49 13.88
CA LEU A 183 -3.65 6.61 13.67
C LEU A 183 -4.83 7.38 13.05
N HIS A 184 -5.11 8.59 13.52
CA HIS A 184 -6.15 9.46 12.94
C HIS A 184 -5.90 9.86 11.50
N ALA A 185 -4.71 10.38 11.20
CA ALA A 185 -4.29 10.70 9.84
C ALA A 185 -4.44 9.49 8.91
N SER A 186 -4.04 8.32 9.39
CA SER A 186 -4.00 7.10 8.58
C SER A 186 -5.37 6.45 8.39
N MET A 187 -6.31 6.67 9.31
CA MET A 187 -7.73 6.33 9.09
C MET A 187 -8.31 7.17 7.95
N LEU A 188 -8.03 8.47 7.95
CA LEU A 188 -8.48 9.40 6.91
C LEU A 188 -7.78 9.15 5.57
N ASP A 189 -6.56 8.61 5.58
CA ASP A 189 -5.89 8.15 4.38
C ASP A 189 -6.67 7.03 3.68
N HIS A 190 -7.24 6.09 4.44
CA HIS A 190 -8.11 5.05 3.87
C HIS A 190 -9.40 5.62 3.30
N VAL A 191 -9.97 6.67 3.91
CA VAL A 191 -11.09 7.43 3.33
C VAL A 191 -10.70 8.08 2.01
N ALA A 192 -9.54 8.76 1.95
CA ALA A 192 -9.05 9.41 0.74
C ALA A 192 -8.79 8.41 -0.40
N MET A 193 -8.17 7.27 -0.07
CA MET A 193 -7.96 6.16 -1.00
C MET A 193 -9.29 5.60 -1.53
N GLU A 194 -10.29 5.43 -0.66
CA GLU A 194 -11.62 4.94 -1.05
C GLU A 194 -12.34 5.93 -1.97
N VAL A 195 -12.29 7.23 -1.66
CA VAL A 195 -12.82 8.28 -2.53
C VAL A 195 -12.14 8.23 -3.89
N ALA A 196 -10.80 8.18 -3.91
CA ALA A 196 -10.03 8.13 -5.15
C ALA A 196 -10.47 6.97 -6.02
N ASP A 197 -10.47 5.73 -5.52
CA ASP A 197 -10.72 4.56 -6.37
C ASP A 197 -12.19 4.45 -6.79
N ILE A 198 -13.14 4.80 -5.90
CA ILE A 198 -14.58 4.85 -6.27
C ILE A 198 -14.82 5.88 -7.38
N ALA A 199 -14.25 7.07 -7.27
CA ALA A 199 -14.39 8.10 -8.29
C ALA A 199 -13.84 7.63 -9.64
N GLN A 200 -12.66 7.00 -9.64
CA GLN A 200 -12.04 6.47 -10.86
C GLN A 200 -12.88 5.35 -11.48
N ILE A 201 -13.38 4.42 -10.67
CA ILE A 201 -14.25 3.35 -11.14
C ILE A 201 -15.49 3.92 -11.81
N ALA A 202 -16.19 4.83 -11.14
CA ALA A 202 -17.44 5.39 -11.64
C ALA A 202 -17.22 6.30 -12.87
N GLY A 203 -16.16 7.11 -12.85
CA GLY A 203 -15.89 8.12 -13.87
C GLY A 203 -15.20 7.59 -15.13
N PHE A 204 -14.39 6.56 -14.99
CA PHE A 204 -13.62 5.97 -16.10
C PHE A 204 -14.11 4.57 -16.49
N GLY A 205 -15.11 4.02 -15.81
CA GLY A 205 -15.69 2.72 -16.14
C GLY A 205 -14.76 1.53 -15.86
N TYR A 206 -13.98 1.60 -14.77
CA TYR A 206 -13.13 0.48 -14.38
C TYR A 206 -13.92 -0.73 -13.91
N PRO A 207 -13.29 -1.94 -13.88
CA PRO A 207 -13.89 -3.11 -13.25
C PRO A 207 -14.17 -2.89 -11.75
N ALA A 208 -15.33 -3.37 -11.28
CA ALA A 208 -15.72 -3.34 -9.86
C ALA A 208 -16.60 -4.52 -9.39
N SER A 209 -17.45 -5.08 -10.26
CA SER A 209 -18.29 -6.25 -9.99
C SER A 209 -17.91 -7.48 -10.83
N VAL A 210 -16.61 -7.63 -11.13
CA VAL A 210 -16.07 -8.73 -11.93
C VAL A 210 -14.76 -9.22 -11.31
N ALA A 211 -14.66 -10.51 -11.00
CA ALA A 211 -13.42 -11.11 -10.49
C ALA A 211 -12.42 -11.45 -11.60
N ASP A 212 -12.88 -12.05 -12.69
CA ASP A 212 -12.03 -12.47 -13.83
C ASP A 212 -11.78 -11.31 -14.80
N THR A 213 -11.00 -10.33 -14.35
CA THR A 213 -10.53 -9.22 -15.19
C THR A 213 -9.44 -9.67 -16.16
N PRO A 214 -9.21 -8.96 -17.28
CA PRO A 214 -8.22 -9.36 -18.27
C PRO A 214 -6.80 -9.54 -17.70
N LEU A 215 -6.07 -10.50 -18.26
CA LEU A 215 -4.62 -10.62 -18.07
C LEU A 215 -3.90 -9.71 -19.07
N VAL A 216 -3.06 -8.82 -18.57
CA VAL A 216 -2.31 -7.84 -19.37
C VAL A 216 -0.81 -8.13 -19.35
N GLY A 217 -0.10 -7.68 -20.39
CA GLY A 217 1.34 -7.88 -20.52
C GLY A 217 2.15 -7.14 -19.45
N LEU A 218 3.09 -7.84 -18.82
CA LEU A 218 3.95 -7.38 -17.74
C LEU A 218 5.44 -7.59 -18.08
N GLY A 219 6.27 -6.63 -17.68
CA GLY A 219 7.71 -6.59 -17.92
C GLY A 219 8.07 -5.73 -19.13
N TRP A 220 9.27 -5.15 -19.14
CA TRP A 220 9.72 -4.32 -20.27
C TRP A 220 9.82 -5.10 -21.59
N GLY A 221 9.99 -6.43 -21.55
CA GLY A 221 9.94 -7.28 -22.74
C GLY A 221 8.54 -7.36 -23.38
N ALA A 222 7.48 -7.01 -22.66
CA ALA A 222 6.10 -7.01 -23.17
C ALA A 222 5.77 -5.75 -24.00
N VAL A 223 6.65 -4.74 -24.00
CA VAL A 223 6.50 -3.50 -24.75
C VAL A 223 6.98 -3.70 -26.19
N ASP A 224 6.11 -3.44 -27.17
CA ASP A 224 6.49 -3.49 -28.58
C ASP A 224 7.33 -2.26 -28.98
N ARG A 225 8.65 -2.42 -28.90
CA ARG A 225 9.63 -1.38 -29.25
C ARG A 225 9.66 -0.99 -30.73
N THR A 226 9.01 -1.76 -31.62
CA THR A 226 8.93 -1.43 -33.05
C THR A 226 7.93 -0.31 -33.33
N LYS A 227 7.03 -0.06 -32.38
CA LYS A 227 6.08 1.04 -32.40
C LYS A 227 6.66 2.28 -31.70
N PRO A 228 6.09 3.47 -31.97
CA PRO A 228 6.19 4.61 -31.08
C PRO A 228 5.71 4.23 -29.66
N VAL A 229 6.50 4.56 -28.64
CA VAL A 229 6.22 4.18 -27.24
C VAL A 229 6.00 5.44 -26.41
N VAL A 230 4.80 5.55 -25.82
CA VAL A 230 4.47 6.53 -24.78
C VAL A 230 4.56 5.84 -23.42
N LEU A 231 5.48 6.32 -22.57
CA LEU A 231 5.70 5.79 -21.23
C LEU A 231 5.07 6.70 -20.17
N LEU A 232 4.14 6.15 -19.40
CA LEU A 232 3.50 6.79 -18.28
C LEU A 232 4.25 6.47 -16.98
N ILE A 233 4.58 7.48 -16.18
CA ILE A 233 5.23 7.29 -14.88
C ILE A 233 4.47 8.04 -13.80
N GLY A 234 3.94 7.27 -12.84
CA GLY A 234 3.42 7.74 -11.57
C GLY A 234 2.06 7.14 -11.18
N HIS A 235 1.00 7.92 -10.97
CA HIS A 235 -0.22 7.49 -10.27
C HIS A 235 -1.56 7.92 -10.87
N ASN A 236 -1.67 9.12 -11.44
CA ASN A 236 -2.95 9.78 -11.65
C ASN A 236 -3.57 9.38 -12.99
N PRO A 237 -4.76 8.75 -13.02
CA PRO A 237 -5.41 8.34 -14.26
C PRO A 237 -5.85 9.51 -15.14
N VAL A 238 -6.00 10.72 -14.58
CA VAL A 238 -6.31 11.93 -15.36
C VAL A 238 -5.19 12.23 -16.36
N THR A 239 -3.95 11.76 -16.13
CA THR A 239 -2.88 11.83 -17.12
C THR A 239 -2.94 10.68 -18.13
N ALA A 240 -3.24 9.47 -17.67
CA ALA A 240 -3.14 8.25 -18.49
C ALA A 240 -4.32 8.04 -19.44
N ILE A 241 -5.54 8.30 -18.98
CA ILE A 241 -6.77 7.98 -19.71
C ILE A 241 -6.97 8.88 -20.93
N PRO A 242 -6.75 10.21 -20.85
CA PRO A 242 -6.85 11.07 -22.03
C PRO A 242 -5.92 10.65 -23.16
N ILE A 243 -4.75 10.04 -22.86
CA ILE A 243 -3.86 9.47 -23.88
C ILE A 243 -4.52 8.29 -24.60
N VAL A 244 -5.14 7.36 -23.86
CA VAL A 244 -5.86 6.23 -24.44
C VAL A 244 -7.07 6.72 -25.25
N ASP A 245 -7.83 7.69 -24.72
CA ASP A 245 -8.96 8.30 -25.41
C ASP A 245 -8.55 8.97 -26.73
N TYR A 246 -7.47 9.75 -26.71
CA TYR A 246 -6.92 10.38 -27.91
C TYR A 246 -6.49 9.35 -28.95
N LEU A 247 -5.83 8.27 -28.53
CA LEU A 247 -5.42 7.18 -29.43
C LEU A 247 -6.64 6.51 -30.08
N ASN A 248 -7.67 6.21 -29.31
CA ASN A 248 -8.90 5.57 -29.81
C ASN A 248 -9.65 6.50 -30.77
N ALA A 249 -9.81 7.77 -30.41
CA ALA A 249 -10.51 8.77 -31.23
C ALA A 249 -9.83 8.99 -32.60
N ASN A 250 -8.53 8.74 -32.69
CA ASN A 250 -7.73 8.94 -33.91
C ASN A 250 -7.35 7.62 -34.63
N GLY A 251 -7.84 6.47 -34.18
CA GLY A 251 -7.52 5.18 -34.81
C GLY A 251 -6.04 4.77 -34.68
N LEU A 252 -5.38 5.19 -33.59
CA LEU A 252 -3.95 5.01 -33.33
C LEU A 252 -3.66 3.91 -32.29
N GLN A 253 -4.68 3.30 -31.69
CA GLN A 253 -4.57 2.33 -30.59
C GLN A 253 -3.74 1.07 -30.91
N ASP A 254 -3.60 0.72 -32.19
CA ASP A 254 -2.77 -0.42 -32.63
C ASP A 254 -1.40 0.03 -33.16
N LYS A 255 -1.20 1.34 -33.33
CA LYS A 255 0.02 1.95 -33.89
C LYS A 255 0.97 2.50 -32.83
N VAL A 256 0.45 2.96 -31.70
CA VAL A 256 1.23 3.51 -30.58
C VAL A 256 1.13 2.58 -29.40
N GLU A 257 2.27 2.26 -28.79
CA GLU A 257 2.34 1.44 -27.59
C GLU A 257 2.27 2.35 -26.36
N VAL A 258 1.31 2.06 -25.46
CA VAL A 258 1.21 2.74 -24.15
C VAL A 258 1.71 1.79 -23.08
N ALA A 259 2.74 2.22 -22.35
CA ALA A 259 3.31 1.44 -21.27
C ALA A 259 3.38 2.28 -19.98
N GLY A 260 3.33 1.65 -18.81
CA GLY A 260 3.34 2.36 -17.53
C GLY A 260 4.33 1.79 -16.52
N ILE A 261 4.78 2.65 -15.60
CA ILE A 261 5.53 2.30 -14.39
C ILE A 261 4.77 2.85 -13.16
N CYS A 262 4.80 2.10 -12.05
CA CYS A 262 4.05 2.41 -10.82
C CYS A 262 2.52 2.38 -11.03
N CYS A 263 1.75 2.99 -10.12
CA CYS A 263 0.31 2.83 -10.05
C CYS A 263 -0.42 3.20 -11.34
N THR A 264 0.02 4.23 -12.07
CA THR A 264 -0.58 4.63 -13.35
C THR A 264 -0.57 3.50 -14.38
N ALA A 265 0.40 2.57 -14.30
CA ALA A 265 0.43 1.36 -15.12
C ALA A 265 -0.73 0.41 -14.82
N LEU A 266 -1.12 0.31 -13.54
CA LEU A 266 -2.25 -0.49 -13.11
C LEU A 266 -3.57 0.21 -13.44
N GLU A 267 -3.61 1.54 -13.34
CA GLU A 267 -4.79 2.32 -13.70
C GLU A 267 -5.10 2.26 -15.20
N VAL A 268 -4.11 2.53 -16.05
CA VAL A 268 -4.33 2.49 -17.50
C VAL A 268 -4.71 1.09 -18.01
N THR A 269 -4.25 0.03 -17.34
CA THR A 269 -4.60 -1.35 -17.68
C THR A 269 -5.96 -1.81 -17.14
N ARG A 270 -6.56 -1.07 -16.19
CA ARG A 270 -7.98 -1.21 -15.84
C ARG A 270 -8.89 -0.60 -16.89
N TYR A 271 -8.40 0.41 -17.61
CA TYR A 271 -9.11 1.07 -18.71
C TYR A 271 -8.93 0.35 -20.05
N SER A 272 -7.72 -0.14 -20.34
CA SER A 272 -7.36 -0.74 -21.63
C SER A 272 -6.41 -1.92 -21.47
N ASP A 273 -6.84 -3.10 -21.91
CA ASP A 273 -6.02 -4.32 -21.94
C ASP A 273 -4.88 -4.29 -22.99
N LYS A 274 -4.90 -3.29 -23.87
CA LYS A 274 -3.82 -3.02 -24.85
C LYS A 274 -2.60 -2.36 -24.23
N ALA A 275 -2.73 -1.69 -23.09
CA ALA A 275 -1.60 -1.10 -22.40
C ALA A 275 -0.68 -2.18 -21.77
N ARG A 276 0.56 -1.79 -21.45
CA ARG A 276 1.57 -2.69 -20.84
C ARG A 276 2.07 -2.18 -19.51
N VAL A 277 2.32 -3.09 -18.58
CA VAL A 277 2.97 -2.78 -17.31
C VAL A 277 4.47 -3.05 -17.46
N VAL A 278 5.29 -2.00 -17.44
CA VAL A 278 6.75 -2.15 -17.50
C VAL A 278 7.26 -2.81 -16.22
N GLY A 279 6.75 -2.38 -15.07
CA GLY A 279 7.12 -2.93 -13.77
C GLY A 279 7.06 -1.92 -12.62
N PRO A 280 7.62 -2.30 -11.46
CA PRO A 280 7.58 -1.50 -10.24
C PRO A 280 8.55 -0.31 -10.29
N LEU A 281 8.48 0.55 -9.26
CA LEU A 281 9.37 1.71 -9.08
C LEU A 281 10.86 1.37 -9.25
N SER A 282 11.31 0.23 -8.76
CA SER A 282 12.71 -0.20 -8.83
C SER A 282 13.24 -0.38 -10.26
N ARG A 283 12.35 -0.45 -11.26
CA ARG A 283 12.70 -0.58 -12.68
C ARG A 283 12.66 0.75 -13.43
N GLN A 284 12.31 1.85 -12.77
CA GLN A 284 12.07 3.14 -13.41
C GLN A 284 13.30 3.71 -14.12
N LEU A 285 14.40 3.93 -13.39
CA LEU A 285 15.63 4.48 -13.98
C LEU A 285 16.20 3.57 -15.06
N PHE A 286 16.17 2.26 -14.82
CA PHE A 286 16.63 1.26 -15.77
C PHE A 286 15.90 1.37 -17.10
N PHE A 287 14.57 1.39 -17.08
CA PHE A 287 13.77 1.45 -18.31
C PHE A 287 13.90 2.80 -19.03
N ILE A 288 13.96 3.92 -18.30
CA ILE A 288 14.24 5.24 -18.89
C ILE A 288 15.56 5.19 -19.68
N ARG A 289 16.62 4.64 -19.08
CA ARG A 289 17.94 4.54 -19.72
C ARG A 289 18.03 3.50 -20.83
N CYS A 290 17.08 2.58 -20.94
CA CYS A 290 16.98 1.72 -22.12
C CYS A 290 16.63 2.52 -23.39
N GLY A 291 16.09 3.74 -23.25
CA GLY A 291 15.75 4.60 -24.38
C GLY A 291 14.61 4.07 -25.26
N ILE A 292 13.85 3.08 -24.79
CA ILE A 292 12.75 2.46 -25.54
C ILE A 292 11.59 3.45 -25.74
N ALA A 293 11.28 4.23 -24.69
CA ALA A 293 10.24 5.26 -24.71
C ALA A 293 10.64 6.41 -25.65
N ASP A 294 9.73 6.82 -26.52
CA ASP A 294 9.90 8.00 -27.38
C ASP A 294 9.44 9.27 -26.65
N VAL A 295 8.36 9.14 -25.88
CA VAL A 295 7.87 10.19 -24.99
C VAL A 295 7.63 9.59 -23.61
N ILE A 296 8.09 10.31 -22.58
CA ILE A 296 7.74 10.05 -21.20
C ILE A 296 6.69 11.10 -20.79
N VAL A 297 5.64 10.64 -20.13
CA VAL A 297 4.63 11.50 -19.52
C VAL A 297 4.64 11.24 -18.01
N THR A 298 4.96 12.27 -17.23
CA THR A 298 5.03 12.20 -15.76
C THR A 298 3.86 12.92 -15.13
N ASP A 299 3.22 12.26 -14.17
CA ASP A 299 2.17 12.86 -13.33
C ASP A 299 2.70 13.27 -11.94
N GLU A 300 2.35 12.55 -10.88
CA GLU A 300 2.74 12.75 -9.50
C GLU A 300 3.14 11.45 -8.78
N GLN A 301 3.96 11.61 -7.74
CA GLN A 301 4.30 10.59 -6.73
C GLN A 301 5.13 9.38 -7.23
N CYS A 302 6.17 9.01 -6.46
CA CYS A 302 7.11 7.93 -6.83
C CYS A 302 7.73 8.08 -8.24
N ILE A 303 7.80 9.31 -8.73
CA ILE A 303 8.53 9.66 -9.94
C ILE A 303 9.89 10.16 -9.50
N ARG A 304 10.95 9.72 -10.18
CA ARG A 304 12.28 10.25 -9.91
C ARG A 304 12.33 11.74 -10.23
N THR A 305 13.08 12.47 -9.43
CA THR A 305 13.20 13.92 -9.61
C THR A 305 14.14 14.31 -10.76
N ASP A 306 14.93 13.35 -11.27
CA ASP A 306 15.88 13.53 -12.37
C ASP A 306 15.39 12.98 -13.72
N VAL A 307 14.09 12.65 -13.86
CA VAL A 307 13.50 12.19 -15.14
C VAL A 307 13.79 13.13 -16.32
N PRO A 308 13.69 14.47 -16.22
CA PRO A 308 14.06 15.38 -17.31
C PRO A 308 15.48 15.14 -17.86
N ILE A 309 16.44 15.00 -16.94
CA ILE A 309 17.86 14.81 -17.25
C ILE A 309 18.06 13.45 -17.91
N GLU A 310 17.47 12.40 -17.35
CA GLU A 310 17.64 11.03 -17.84
C GLU A 310 16.89 10.78 -19.16
N ALA A 311 15.73 11.41 -19.37
CA ALA A 311 15.01 11.40 -20.64
C ALA A 311 15.84 12.08 -21.75
N ALA A 312 16.40 13.27 -21.47
CA ALA A 312 17.27 13.96 -22.43
C ALA A 312 18.49 13.11 -22.81
N ARG A 313 19.14 12.47 -21.83
CA ARG A 313 20.26 11.54 -22.06
C ARG A 313 19.88 10.34 -22.92
N ALA A 314 18.66 9.85 -22.79
CA ALA A 314 18.13 8.75 -23.59
C ALA A 314 17.61 9.22 -24.97
N GLY A 315 17.61 10.52 -25.26
CA GLY A 315 17.01 11.10 -26.47
C GLY A 315 15.49 10.98 -26.49
N THR A 316 14.86 10.82 -25.33
CA THR A 316 13.41 10.69 -25.12
C THR A 316 12.82 12.06 -24.80
N ALA A 317 11.68 12.41 -25.39
CA ALA A 317 10.97 13.64 -25.04
C ALA A 317 10.21 13.49 -23.71
N LEU A 318 9.91 14.61 -23.05
CA LEU A 318 9.21 14.61 -21.76
C LEU A 318 8.07 15.65 -21.75
N VAL A 319 6.91 15.20 -21.29
CA VAL A 319 5.76 16.04 -20.92
C VAL A 319 5.45 15.83 -19.43
N ALA A 320 5.60 16.87 -18.62
CA ALA A 320 5.10 16.86 -17.23
C ALA A 320 3.66 17.36 -17.20
N THR A 321 2.81 16.76 -16.36
CA THR A 321 1.36 17.05 -16.35
C THR A 321 0.77 17.34 -14.97
N SER A 322 1.60 17.59 -13.95
CA SER A 322 1.12 17.84 -12.59
C SER A 322 1.73 19.10 -12.01
N ASP A 323 0.88 19.89 -11.36
CA ASP A 323 1.23 21.02 -10.50
C ASP A 323 2.15 20.63 -9.32
N LYS A 324 2.16 19.35 -8.95
CA LYS A 324 3.03 18.80 -7.89
C LYS A 324 4.43 18.47 -8.39
N VAL A 325 4.61 18.32 -9.71
CA VAL A 325 5.88 17.89 -10.33
C VAL A 325 6.12 18.65 -11.63
N CYS A 326 6.54 19.91 -11.51
CA CYS A 326 6.78 20.79 -12.66
C CYS A 326 8.22 20.76 -13.21
N TYR A 327 9.18 20.24 -12.45
CA TYR A 327 10.62 20.18 -12.77
C TYR A 327 11.31 21.52 -13.14
N GLY A 328 10.63 22.66 -13.01
CA GLY A 328 11.12 23.95 -13.52
C GLY A 328 11.00 24.07 -15.05
N LEU A 329 10.19 23.23 -15.70
CA LEU A 329 9.91 23.30 -17.14
C LEU A 329 8.99 24.48 -17.46
N GLU A 330 9.06 24.94 -18.71
CA GLU A 330 8.16 25.98 -19.23
C GLU A 330 6.72 25.45 -19.26
N ASP A 331 5.79 26.20 -18.65
CA ASP A 331 4.35 25.94 -18.76
C ASP A 331 3.85 26.43 -20.12
N VAL A 332 3.56 25.48 -21.00
CA VAL A 332 3.08 25.73 -22.36
C VAL A 332 1.60 25.38 -22.51
N SER A 333 0.86 25.20 -21.41
CA SER A 333 -0.55 24.76 -21.42
C SER A 333 -1.45 25.65 -22.28
N LYS A 334 -1.10 26.92 -22.45
CA LYS A 334 -1.85 27.91 -23.25
C LYS A 334 -1.36 28.06 -24.70
N GLN A 335 -0.26 27.42 -25.07
CA GLN A 335 0.26 27.43 -26.45
C GLN A 335 -0.53 26.45 -27.34
N GLU A 336 -0.44 26.64 -28.65
CA GLU A 336 -1.03 25.73 -29.62
C GLU A 336 -0.23 24.43 -29.71
N ALA A 337 -0.92 23.30 -29.87
CA ALA A 337 -0.27 21.97 -29.88
C ALA A 337 0.82 21.87 -30.97
N ASP A 338 0.60 22.46 -32.15
CA ASP A 338 1.57 22.49 -33.25
C ASP A 338 2.88 23.20 -32.86
N GLU A 339 2.78 24.31 -32.15
CA GLU A 339 3.95 25.08 -31.69
C GLU A 339 4.74 24.28 -30.65
N ILE A 340 4.02 23.63 -29.73
CA ILE A 340 4.61 22.79 -28.68
C ILE A 340 5.35 21.62 -29.32
N VAL A 341 4.67 20.84 -30.17
CA VAL A 341 5.24 19.66 -30.87
C VAL A 341 6.49 20.06 -31.66
N SER A 342 6.41 21.16 -32.43
CA SER A 342 7.55 21.68 -33.19
C SER A 342 8.73 22.04 -32.30
N SER A 343 8.48 22.71 -31.16
CA SER A 343 9.54 23.09 -30.22
C SER A 343 10.21 21.88 -29.57
N MET A 344 9.44 20.85 -29.20
CA MET A 344 9.96 19.62 -28.60
C MET A 344 10.83 18.84 -29.60
N LEU A 345 10.38 18.72 -30.86
CA LEU A 345 11.09 17.96 -31.89
C LEU A 345 12.33 18.67 -32.44
N ASN A 346 12.25 19.99 -32.67
CA ASN A 346 13.32 20.74 -33.34
C ASN A 346 14.35 21.33 -32.38
N GLN A 347 13.94 21.66 -31.15
CA GLN A 347 14.80 22.30 -30.15
C GLN A 347 15.13 21.36 -28.98
N GLY A 348 14.51 20.17 -28.92
CA GLY A 348 14.68 19.25 -27.79
C GLY A 348 14.06 19.77 -26.49
N LYS A 349 13.09 20.71 -26.58
CA LYS A 349 12.40 21.22 -25.39
C LYS A 349 11.65 20.09 -24.67
N GLN A 350 11.67 20.15 -23.36
CA GLN A 350 10.80 19.38 -22.47
C GLN A 350 9.84 20.37 -21.81
N VAL A 351 8.57 19.99 -21.61
CA VAL A 351 7.50 20.96 -21.32
C VAL A 351 6.59 20.50 -20.19
N LEU A 352 5.94 21.48 -19.54
CA LEU A 352 4.83 21.29 -18.62
C LEU A 352 3.51 21.61 -19.33
N ILE A 353 2.56 20.69 -19.28
CA ILE A 353 1.20 20.85 -19.82
C ILE A 353 0.20 20.36 -18.77
N LEU A 354 -0.53 21.28 -18.16
CA LEU A 354 -1.49 20.99 -17.09
C LEU A 354 -2.88 20.60 -17.60
N GLU A 355 -3.17 20.87 -18.88
CA GLU A 355 -4.43 20.49 -19.54
C GLU A 355 -4.33 19.04 -20.05
N PRO A 356 -5.07 18.07 -19.48
CA PRO A 356 -4.85 16.65 -19.74
C PRO A 356 -5.04 16.24 -21.21
N GLU A 357 -6.08 16.74 -21.86
CA GLU A 357 -6.40 16.46 -23.26
C GLU A 357 -5.32 17.03 -24.20
N LYS A 358 -4.79 18.22 -23.91
CA LYS A 358 -3.69 18.81 -24.67
C LYS A 358 -2.39 18.06 -24.44
N ALA A 359 -2.10 17.65 -23.20
CA ALA A 359 -0.93 16.84 -22.88
C ALA A 359 -0.97 15.50 -23.64
N ALA A 360 -2.16 14.88 -23.72
CA ALA A 360 -2.37 13.65 -24.49
C ALA A 360 -2.12 13.84 -25.99
N GLU A 361 -2.70 14.87 -26.60
CA GLU A 361 -2.47 15.21 -28.00
C GLU A 361 -0.97 15.40 -28.28
N VAL A 362 -0.30 16.27 -27.52
CA VAL A 362 1.12 16.58 -27.71
C VAL A 362 1.98 15.33 -27.52
N ALA A 363 1.75 14.54 -26.46
CA ALA A 363 2.55 13.35 -26.19
C ALA A 363 2.44 12.32 -27.32
N VAL A 364 1.24 12.06 -27.83
CA VAL A 364 1.02 11.09 -28.92
C VAL A 364 1.64 11.59 -30.23
N ARG A 365 1.45 12.86 -30.58
CA ARG A 365 2.01 13.45 -31.81
C ARG A 365 3.53 13.47 -31.80
N VAL A 366 4.14 13.89 -30.68
CA VAL A 366 5.61 13.83 -30.51
C VAL A 366 6.10 12.39 -30.63
N ALA A 367 5.43 11.41 -30.04
CA ALA A 367 5.85 10.00 -30.14
C ALA A 367 5.86 9.52 -31.59
N LEU A 368 4.79 9.79 -32.35
CA LEU A 368 4.68 9.40 -33.77
C LEU A 368 5.78 10.02 -34.64
N GLU A 369 6.12 11.28 -34.42
CA GLU A 369 7.10 12.01 -35.24
C GLU A 369 8.55 11.78 -34.81
N LEU A 370 8.78 11.48 -33.53
CA LEU A 370 10.11 11.28 -32.96
C LEU A 370 10.60 9.84 -33.15
N ALA A 371 9.73 8.83 -32.99
CA ALA A 371 10.13 7.43 -33.03
C ALA A 371 10.91 7.02 -34.30
N PRO A 372 10.52 7.44 -35.53
CA PRO A 372 11.27 7.08 -36.74
C PRO A 372 12.66 7.71 -36.83
N LYS A 373 12.90 8.78 -36.07
CA LYS A 373 14.18 9.52 -36.04
C LYS A 373 15.15 8.96 -35.01
N ARG A 374 14.69 8.10 -34.10
CA ARG A 374 15.48 7.58 -32.97
C ARG A 374 16.08 6.22 -33.29
N ASN A 375 17.32 6.02 -32.85
CA ASN A 375 17.98 4.73 -32.90
C ASN A 375 17.98 4.07 -31.51
N LYS A 376 17.04 3.15 -31.28
CA LYS A 376 16.80 2.49 -29.99
C LYS A 376 17.75 1.30 -29.77
N VAL A 377 19.06 1.55 -29.72
CA VAL A 377 20.08 0.48 -29.53
C VAL A 377 20.26 0.19 -28.04
N LEU A 378 20.12 -1.07 -27.68
CA LEU A 378 20.38 -1.57 -26.34
C LEU A 378 21.80 -2.10 -26.23
N THR A 379 22.36 -1.99 -25.03
CA THR A 379 23.69 -2.54 -24.73
C THR A 379 23.67 -4.06 -24.83
N LYS A 380 24.63 -4.62 -25.58
CA LYS A 380 24.80 -6.06 -25.77
C LYS A 380 25.90 -6.62 -24.87
N PRO A 381 25.85 -7.93 -24.52
CA PRO A 381 26.88 -8.61 -23.73
C PRO A 381 28.32 -8.35 -24.20
N GLU A 382 28.55 -8.37 -25.51
CA GLU A 382 29.88 -8.18 -26.11
C GLU A 382 30.47 -6.78 -25.90
N GLU A 383 29.65 -5.77 -25.60
CA GLU A 383 30.09 -4.38 -25.36
C GLU A 383 30.52 -4.14 -23.91
N ILE A 384 30.20 -5.07 -23.00
CA ILE A 384 30.37 -4.91 -21.56
C ILE A 384 31.84 -4.76 -21.14
N PRO A 385 32.82 -5.55 -21.65
CA PRO A 385 34.23 -5.37 -21.32
C PRO A 385 34.74 -3.95 -21.61
N ASP A 386 34.33 -3.37 -22.74
CA ASP A 386 34.72 -2.03 -23.15
C ASP A 386 34.08 -0.95 -22.27
N LEU A 387 32.80 -1.10 -21.91
CA LEU A 387 32.12 -0.20 -20.97
C LEU A 387 32.72 -0.26 -19.55
N ALA A 388 33.26 -1.41 -19.16
CA ALA A 388 33.86 -1.64 -17.86
C ALA A 388 35.39 -1.39 -17.82
N LYS A 389 36.02 -1.01 -18.93
CA LYS A 389 37.49 -0.94 -19.06
C LYS A 389 38.19 -0.08 -18.00
N ASP A 390 37.50 0.96 -17.50
CA ASP A 390 38.01 1.90 -16.50
C ASP A 390 37.68 1.51 -15.05
N HIS A 391 37.00 0.37 -14.85
CA HIS A 391 36.75 -0.19 -13.53
C HIS A 391 38.05 -0.62 -12.83
N ARG A 392 38.17 -0.34 -11.53
CA ARG A 392 39.39 -0.54 -10.71
C ARG A 392 39.10 -1.04 -9.28
N LEU A 393 37.98 -1.71 -9.02
CA LEU A 393 37.63 -2.30 -7.71
C LEU A 393 37.81 -1.35 -6.48
N CYS A 394 37.51 -0.06 -6.64
CA CYS A 394 37.54 0.88 -5.51
C CYS A 394 36.37 0.67 -4.53
N ASN A 395 35.38 -0.15 -4.89
CA ASN A 395 34.20 -0.52 -4.11
C ASN A 395 33.28 0.61 -3.62
N MET A 396 33.47 1.84 -4.11
CA MET A 396 32.56 2.95 -3.85
C MET A 396 31.11 2.63 -4.23
N CYS A 397 30.89 2.01 -5.40
CA CYS A 397 29.57 1.63 -5.88
C CYS A 397 28.83 0.64 -4.95
N SER A 398 29.56 -0.30 -4.34
CA SER A 398 29.01 -1.26 -3.38
C SER A 398 28.68 -0.57 -2.04
N GLN A 399 29.57 0.31 -1.57
CA GLN A 399 29.39 1.03 -0.29
C GLN A 399 28.20 1.99 -0.30
N VAL A 400 27.96 2.67 -1.42
CA VAL A 400 26.84 3.63 -1.55
C VAL A 400 25.53 2.94 -1.93
N CYS A 401 25.55 1.63 -2.23
CA CYS A 401 24.35 0.89 -2.55
C CYS A 401 23.43 0.81 -1.31
N PRO A 402 22.16 1.24 -1.41
CA PRO A 402 21.23 1.16 -0.26
C PRO A 402 20.99 -0.26 0.28
N ASN A 403 21.20 -1.28 -0.58
CA ASN A 403 21.09 -2.70 -0.27
C ASN A 403 22.48 -3.37 -0.09
N LEU A 404 23.57 -2.59 -0.08
CA LEU A 404 24.94 -3.07 0.07
C LEU A 404 25.32 -4.20 -0.91
N LEU A 405 24.79 -4.14 -2.14
CA LEU A 405 25.05 -5.14 -3.16
C LEU A 405 26.53 -5.11 -3.60
N PRO A 406 27.13 -6.25 -4.00
CA PRO A 406 28.52 -6.34 -4.45
C PRO A 406 28.68 -5.83 -5.90
N VAL A 407 28.29 -4.58 -6.14
CA VAL A 407 28.28 -3.97 -7.48
C VAL A 407 29.69 -3.91 -8.07
N GLY A 408 30.70 -3.59 -7.26
CA GLY A 408 32.10 -3.54 -7.71
C GLY A 408 32.58 -4.87 -8.28
N ASP A 409 32.41 -5.95 -7.50
CA ASP A 409 32.83 -7.29 -7.88
C ASP A 409 32.04 -7.80 -9.11
N ALA A 410 30.73 -7.50 -9.17
CA ALA A 410 29.91 -7.86 -10.32
C ALA A 410 30.37 -7.18 -11.63
N ILE A 411 30.82 -5.93 -11.54
CA ILE A 411 31.35 -5.19 -12.69
C ILE A 411 32.73 -5.71 -13.11
N GLU A 412 33.59 -6.12 -12.16
CA GLU A 412 34.87 -6.75 -12.49
C GLU A 412 34.68 -8.13 -13.13
N ALA A 413 33.74 -8.94 -12.64
CA ALA A 413 33.39 -10.21 -13.29
C ALA A 413 32.87 -9.98 -14.72
N ALA A 414 31.96 -9.03 -14.89
CA ALA A 414 31.39 -8.66 -16.19
C ALA A 414 32.45 -8.14 -17.17
N LYS A 415 33.42 -7.35 -16.69
CA LYS A 415 34.58 -6.89 -17.47
C LYS A 415 35.41 -8.06 -18.03
N ASN A 416 35.49 -9.15 -17.27
CA ASN A 416 36.24 -10.35 -17.63
C ASN A 416 35.38 -11.41 -18.35
N GLY A 417 34.17 -11.06 -18.79
CA GLY A 417 33.30 -11.90 -19.61
C GLY A 417 32.26 -12.72 -18.85
N ASP A 418 32.19 -12.62 -17.52
CA ASP A 418 31.16 -13.30 -16.71
C ASP A 418 30.05 -12.33 -16.28
N LEU A 419 28.88 -12.44 -16.92
CA LEU A 419 27.73 -11.59 -16.61
C LEU A 419 26.89 -12.08 -15.43
N GLN A 420 27.06 -13.31 -14.95
CA GLN A 420 26.15 -13.89 -13.96
C GLN A 420 26.10 -13.06 -12.66
N PRO A 421 27.22 -12.59 -12.09
CA PRO A 421 27.18 -11.70 -10.92
C PRO A 421 26.42 -10.38 -11.16
N LEU A 422 26.46 -9.85 -12.40
CA LEU A 422 25.72 -8.64 -12.75
C LEU A 422 24.21 -8.91 -12.88
N VAL A 423 23.82 -10.10 -13.35
CA VAL A 423 22.42 -10.57 -13.34
C VAL A 423 21.90 -10.65 -11.91
N ASP A 424 22.67 -11.25 -11.01
CA ASP A 424 22.30 -11.41 -9.59
C ASP A 424 22.12 -10.03 -8.91
N VAL A 425 23.05 -9.09 -9.18
CA VAL A 425 22.91 -7.70 -8.71
C VAL A 425 21.67 -7.04 -9.31
N PHE A 426 21.38 -7.21 -10.59
CA PHE A 426 20.21 -6.61 -11.23
C PHE A 426 18.88 -7.10 -10.63
N ASN A 427 18.79 -8.38 -10.27
CA ASN A 427 17.58 -8.96 -9.67
C ASN A 427 17.28 -8.41 -8.28
N ARG A 428 18.31 -7.97 -7.55
CA ARG A 428 18.20 -7.35 -6.20
C ARG A 428 18.28 -5.82 -6.23
N CYS A 429 18.57 -5.23 -7.39
CA CYS A 429 18.78 -3.79 -7.55
C CYS A 429 17.46 -3.01 -7.50
N ILE A 430 17.44 -1.96 -6.68
CA ILE A 430 16.31 -1.02 -6.58
C ILE A 430 16.36 0.12 -7.62
N GLY A 431 17.31 0.10 -8.55
CA GLY A 431 17.39 1.06 -9.66
C GLY A 431 17.63 2.52 -9.25
N CYS A 432 18.30 2.76 -8.11
CA CYS A 432 18.44 4.12 -7.58
C CYS A 432 19.49 4.99 -8.31
N GLY A 433 20.46 4.38 -8.99
CA GLY A 433 21.53 5.08 -9.72
C GLY A 433 22.63 5.70 -8.84
N LYS A 434 22.63 5.45 -7.52
CA LYS A 434 23.66 5.98 -6.61
C LYS A 434 25.07 5.46 -6.94
N CYS A 435 25.17 4.20 -7.33
CA CYS A 435 26.42 3.60 -7.78
C CYS A 435 27.02 4.31 -9.00
N ASP A 436 26.19 4.76 -9.94
CA ASP A 436 26.65 5.53 -11.11
C ASP A 436 27.13 6.93 -10.74
N GLN A 437 26.39 7.60 -9.85
CA GLN A 437 26.70 8.97 -9.42
C GLN A 437 28.06 9.04 -8.72
N GLU A 438 28.33 8.07 -7.86
CA GLU A 438 29.51 8.06 -6.97
C GLU A 438 30.71 7.35 -7.58
N CYS A 439 30.60 6.81 -8.81
CA CYS A 439 31.71 6.13 -9.46
C CYS A 439 32.78 7.16 -9.89
N PRO A 440 33.99 7.17 -9.29
CA PRO A 440 35.03 8.15 -9.62
C PRO A 440 35.64 7.95 -11.02
N ARG A 441 35.28 6.85 -11.69
CA ARG A 441 35.72 6.48 -13.03
C ARG A 441 34.61 6.59 -14.07
N HIS A 442 33.41 7.00 -13.66
CA HIS A 442 32.24 7.15 -14.53
C HIS A 442 31.89 5.88 -15.33
N VAL A 443 32.08 4.70 -14.74
CA VAL A 443 31.62 3.43 -15.33
C VAL A 443 30.09 3.45 -15.39
N PRO A 444 29.46 3.18 -16.55
CA PRO A 444 28.01 3.32 -16.72
C PRO A 444 27.26 2.06 -16.25
N ILE A 445 27.23 1.82 -14.94
CA ILE A 445 26.73 0.59 -14.29
C ILE A 445 25.28 0.29 -14.68
N ILE A 446 24.36 1.26 -14.61
CA ILE A 446 22.95 0.99 -14.95
C ILE A 446 22.78 0.71 -16.46
N LYS A 447 23.62 1.29 -17.32
CA LYS A 447 23.59 0.98 -18.76
C LYS A 447 24.06 -0.45 -19.01
N MET A 448 25.14 -0.88 -18.33
CA MET A 448 25.65 -2.25 -18.42
C MET A 448 24.60 -3.29 -17.97
N MET A 449 23.75 -2.95 -17.00
CA MET A 449 22.65 -3.83 -16.57
C MET A 449 21.67 -4.18 -17.70
N GLN A 450 21.62 -3.44 -18.82
CA GLN A 450 20.77 -3.80 -19.96
C GLN A 450 21.17 -5.13 -20.60
N ALA A 451 22.46 -5.50 -20.53
CA ALA A 451 22.95 -6.80 -21.00
C ALA A 451 22.66 -7.93 -20.02
N ALA A 452 22.41 -7.60 -18.75
CA ALA A 452 22.10 -8.57 -17.68
C ALA A 452 20.59 -8.75 -17.44
N ALA A 453 19.78 -7.76 -17.79
CA ALA A 453 18.35 -7.77 -17.56
C ALA A 453 17.63 -8.83 -18.41
N SER A 454 16.78 -9.64 -17.77
CA SER A 454 15.90 -10.59 -18.47
C SER A 454 14.94 -9.87 -19.42
N TRP A 455 14.71 -10.45 -20.59
CA TRP A 455 13.71 -9.99 -21.57
C TRP A 455 12.42 -10.81 -21.51
N GLU A 456 12.28 -11.62 -20.47
CA GLU A 456 11.09 -12.41 -20.26
C GLU A 456 9.84 -11.53 -20.15
N THR A 457 8.74 -12.07 -20.65
CA THR A 457 7.42 -11.45 -20.58
C THR A 457 6.56 -12.21 -19.58
N TRP A 458 5.75 -11.48 -18.84
CA TRP A 458 4.83 -12.03 -17.85
C TRP A 458 3.41 -11.53 -18.09
N LYS A 459 2.48 -12.03 -17.29
CA LYS A 459 1.12 -11.53 -17.22
C LYS A 459 0.74 -11.15 -15.80
N ILE A 460 0.04 -10.03 -15.69
CA ILE A 460 -0.61 -9.55 -14.47
C ILE A 460 -2.11 -9.45 -14.74
N ARG A 461 -2.94 -9.79 -13.76
CA ARG A 461 -4.38 -9.55 -13.84
C ARG A 461 -4.68 -8.07 -13.59
N ALA A 462 -5.50 -7.44 -14.44
CA ALA A 462 -5.90 -6.05 -14.24
C ALA A 462 -6.62 -5.86 -12.89
N GLY A 463 -6.45 -4.70 -12.27
CA GLY A 463 -7.04 -4.41 -10.96
C GLY A 463 -8.56 -4.54 -10.97
N ARG A 464 -9.11 -5.39 -10.11
CA ARG A 464 -10.56 -5.67 -10.10
C ARG A 464 -11.41 -4.73 -9.25
N GLY A 465 -10.79 -3.83 -8.48
CA GLY A 465 -11.49 -2.94 -7.57
C GLY A 465 -12.03 -3.65 -6.32
N PRO A 466 -13.24 -3.29 -5.85
CA PRO A 466 -13.82 -3.80 -4.61
C PRO A 466 -14.00 -5.32 -4.54
N VAL A 467 -13.92 -5.86 -3.32
CA VAL A 467 -14.43 -7.20 -3.01
C VAL A 467 -15.96 -7.17 -3.03
N MET A 468 -16.56 -8.12 -3.74
CA MET A 468 -18.01 -8.19 -3.94
C MET A 468 -18.71 -8.70 -2.69
N ASP A 469 -19.90 -8.20 -2.43
CA ASP A 469 -20.72 -8.58 -1.27
C ASP A 469 -21.12 -10.06 -1.33
N THR A 470 -21.28 -10.62 -2.54
CA THR A 470 -21.50 -12.05 -2.79
C THR A 470 -20.32 -12.89 -2.29
N GLU A 471 -19.09 -12.43 -2.52
CA GLU A 471 -17.88 -13.08 -2.00
C GLU A 471 -17.80 -12.95 -0.48
N ILE A 472 -18.08 -11.77 0.07
CA ILE A 472 -18.09 -11.56 1.53
C ILE A 472 -19.10 -12.47 2.22
N ARG A 473 -20.32 -12.65 1.67
CA ARG A 473 -21.30 -13.60 2.22
C ARG A 473 -20.79 -15.04 2.23
N LYS A 474 -20.01 -15.43 1.22
CA LYS A 474 -19.43 -16.77 1.10
C LYS A 474 -18.30 -16.99 2.12
N VAL A 475 -17.43 -16.01 2.33
CA VAL A 475 -16.20 -16.19 3.13
C VAL A 475 -16.24 -15.60 4.53
N GLY A 476 -17.24 -14.76 4.85
CA GLY A 476 -17.34 -14.06 6.13
C GLY A 476 -17.33 -15.01 7.33
N ALA A 477 -18.24 -15.99 7.35
CA ALA A 477 -18.28 -16.98 8.43
C ALA A 477 -16.99 -17.84 8.49
N PRO A 478 -16.51 -18.42 7.37
CA PRO A 478 -15.26 -19.19 7.41
C PRO A 478 -14.04 -18.41 7.92
N ILE A 479 -13.89 -17.12 7.61
CA ILE A 479 -12.79 -16.28 8.12
C ILE A 479 -12.94 -16.05 9.63
N VAL A 480 -14.15 -15.69 10.09
CA VAL A 480 -14.42 -15.36 11.50
C VAL A 480 -14.34 -16.58 12.41
N LEU A 481 -14.74 -17.74 11.91
CA LEU A 481 -14.65 -19.01 12.64
C LEU A 481 -13.23 -19.62 12.58
N GLY A 482 -12.38 -19.12 11.68
CA GLY A 482 -10.99 -19.52 11.48
C GLY A 482 -10.79 -20.73 10.55
N THR A 483 -11.83 -21.21 9.86
CA THR A 483 -11.71 -22.33 8.91
C THR A 483 -11.12 -21.91 7.57
N ILE A 484 -11.24 -20.63 7.21
CA ILE A 484 -10.27 -19.97 6.31
C ILE A 484 -9.18 -19.39 7.20
N PRO A 485 -7.90 -19.79 7.05
CA PRO A 485 -6.83 -19.42 7.96
C PRO A 485 -6.62 -17.90 8.11
N GLY A 486 -6.90 -17.15 7.05
CA GLY A 486 -6.94 -15.69 7.09
C GLY A 486 -6.80 -15.05 5.71
N VAL A 487 -6.83 -13.72 5.72
CA VAL A 487 -6.57 -12.88 4.54
C VAL A 487 -5.14 -12.33 4.62
N ILE A 488 -4.37 -12.55 3.57
CA ILE A 488 -2.99 -12.08 3.44
C ILE A 488 -2.94 -10.98 2.40
N ALA A 489 -2.61 -9.77 2.84
CA ALA A 489 -2.52 -8.61 1.95
C ALA A 489 -1.07 -8.25 1.65
N ILE A 490 -0.59 -8.49 0.44
CA ILE A 490 0.79 -8.21 0.03
C ILE A 490 0.81 -6.96 -0.84
N VAL A 491 1.24 -5.84 -0.26
CA VAL A 491 1.04 -4.50 -0.80
C VAL A 491 2.35 -3.71 -0.77
N GLY A 492 2.32 -2.46 -1.25
CA GLY A 492 3.40 -1.50 -1.02
C GLY A 492 4.40 -1.34 -2.16
N CYS A 493 5.58 -0.86 -1.80
CA CYS A 493 6.61 -0.39 -2.74
C CYS A 493 7.62 -1.50 -3.08
N SER A 494 8.64 -1.17 -3.88
CA SER A 494 9.65 -2.12 -4.37
C SER A 494 11.07 -1.86 -3.85
N ASN A 495 11.19 -1.44 -2.59
CA ASN A 495 12.46 -1.36 -1.87
C ASN A 495 12.74 -2.68 -1.15
N PHE A 496 12.77 -3.77 -1.91
CA PHE A 496 12.92 -5.12 -1.36
C PHE A 496 14.33 -5.34 -0.79
N PRO A 497 14.46 -6.12 0.30
CA PRO A 497 15.75 -6.44 0.87
C PRO A 497 16.57 -7.38 0.00
N GLU A 498 15.89 -8.32 -0.65
CA GLU A 498 16.47 -9.37 -1.47
C GLU A 498 15.80 -9.40 -2.85
N GLU A 499 15.79 -10.56 -3.49
CA GLU A 499 15.23 -10.75 -4.83
C GLU A 499 13.75 -10.39 -4.90
N ILE A 500 13.33 -9.85 -6.04
CA ILE A 500 11.94 -9.47 -6.26
C ILE A 500 10.98 -10.68 -6.19
N ASP A 501 11.47 -11.88 -6.53
CA ASP A 501 10.68 -13.11 -6.58
C ASP A 501 10.11 -13.55 -5.22
N GLU A 502 10.68 -13.09 -4.10
CA GLU A 502 10.21 -13.42 -2.76
C GLU A 502 8.73 -13.07 -2.57
N VAL A 503 8.26 -11.98 -3.17
CA VAL A 503 6.85 -11.57 -3.11
C VAL A 503 5.94 -12.65 -3.73
N ALA A 504 6.35 -13.20 -4.88
CA ALA A 504 5.62 -14.27 -5.55
C ALA A 504 5.67 -15.59 -4.75
N GLU A 505 6.82 -15.90 -4.14
CA GLU A 505 6.98 -17.09 -3.29
C GLU A 505 6.10 -17.04 -2.04
N ILE A 506 6.06 -15.89 -1.36
CA ILE A 506 5.19 -15.66 -0.20
C ILE A 506 3.72 -15.79 -0.61
N ALA A 507 3.31 -15.13 -1.70
CA ALA A 507 1.95 -15.22 -2.21
C ALA A 507 1.54 -16.68 -2.52
N GLU A 508 2.41 -17.42 -3.19
CA GLU A 508 2.16 -18.82 -3.55
C GLU A 508 2.07 -19.74 -2.33
N GLU A 509 2.94 -19.56 -1.33
CA GLU A 509 2.94 -20.35 -0.10
C GLU A 509 1.61 -20.21 0.66
N PHE A 510 1.08 -18.99 0.75
CA PHE A 510 -0.20 -18.73 1.41
C PHE A 510 -1.40 -19.23 0.59
N ALA A 511 -1.39 -19.07 -0.73
CA ALA A 511 -2.45 -19.60 -1.59
C ALA A 511 -2.53 -21.14 -1.52
N LYS A 512 -1.40 -21.84 -1.55
CA LYS A 512 -1.34 -23.31 -1.36
C LYS A 512 -1.94 -23.76 -0.03
N ARG A 513 -1.79 -22.92 1.00
CA ARG A 513 -2.30 -23.15 2.35
C ARG A 513 -3.73 -22.64 2.56
N LYS A 514 -4.46 -22.33 1.49
CA LYS A 514 -5.87 -21.92 1.53
C LYS A 514 -6.15 -20.60 2.25
N TYR A 515 -5.15 -19.73 2.37
CA TYR A 515 -5.37 -18.32 2.70
C TYR A 515 -5.95 -17.60 1.47
N ILE A 516 -6.62 -16.47 1.70
CA ILE A 516 -7.03 -15.56 0.63
C ILE A 516 -5.88 -14.56 0.44
N VAL A 517 -5.30 -14.48 -0.75
CA VAL A 517 -4.16 -13.56 -1.02
C VAL A 517 -4.63 -12.39 -1.87
N VAL A 518 -4.51 -11.18 -1.33
CA VAL A 518 -4.81 -9.92 -2.02
C VAL A 518 -3.54 -9.11 -2.24
N LEU A 519 -3.38 -8.55 -3.43
CA LEU A 519 -2.22 -7.81 -3.90
C LEU A 519 -2.63 -6.44 -4.43
N SER A 520 -1.76 -5.45 -4.26
CA SER A 520 -1.91 -4.13 -4.87
C SER A 520 -0.55 -3.51 -5.23
N GLY A 521 -0.57 -2.47 -6.07
CA GLY A 521 0.59 -1.62 -6.33
C GLY A 521 1.80 -2.37 -6.90
N CYS A 522 3.00 -1.98 -6.48
CA CYS A 522 4.24 -2.59 -6.99
C CYS A 522 4.34 -4.09 -6.63
N SER A 523 3.81 -4.50 -5.48
CA SER A 523 3.77 -5.90 -5.07
C SER A 523 2.91 -6.76 -5.99
N ALA A 524 1.77 -6.23 -6.47
CA ALA A 524 0.95 -6.93 -7.48
C ALA A 524 1.70 -7.17 -8.79
N MET A 525 2.51 -6.19 -9.23
CA MET A 525 3.36 -6.35 -10.42
C MET A 525 4.38 -7.46 -10.21
N VAL A 526 5.13 -7.36 -9.12
CA VAL A 526 6.25 -8.28 -8.85
C VAL A 526 5.78 -9.70 -8.59
N ALA A 527 4.62 -9.90 -7.97
CA ALA A 527 4.00 -11.22 -7.84
C ALA A 527 3.73 -11.89 -9.20
N GLY A 528 3.53 -11.10 -10.26
CA GLY A 528 3.38 -11.58 -11.64
C GLY A 528 4.71 -11.82 -12.36
N MET A 529 5.84 -11.28 -11.87
CA MET A 529 7.16 -11.37 -12.52
C MET A 529 7.89 -12.70 -12.26
N ARG A 530 7.14 -13.79 -12.07
CA ARG A 530 7.66 -15.14 -11.89
C ARG A 530 6.76 -16.12 -12.64
N LYS A 531 7.38 -17.10 -13.30
CA LYS A 531 6.66 -18.24 -13.88
C LYS A 531 7.01 -19.53 -13.16
N ASP A 532 6.04 -20.44 -13.13
CA ASP A 532 6.30 -21.79 -12.67
C ASP A 532 6.91 -22.66 -13.79
N LYS A 533 7.08 -23.96 -13.50
CA LYS A 533 7.65 -24.94 -14.43
C LYS A 533 6.80 -25.14 -15.70
N GLU A 534 5.53 -24.75 -15.69
CA GLU A 534 4.62 -24.80 -16.85
C GLU A 534 4.64 -23.48 -17.64
N GLY A 535 5.43 -22.49 -17.21
CA GLY A 535 5.48 -21.18 -17.85
C GLY A 535 4.28 -20.29 -17.52
N LYS A 536 3.54 -20.56 -16.44
CA LYS A 536 2.39 -19.74 -16.01
C LYS A 536 2.76 -18.80 -14.88
N THR A 537 2.24 -17.58 -14.91
CA THR A 537 2.33 -16.67 -13.75
C THR A 537 1.34 -17.07 -12.65
N LEU A 538 1.48 -16.48 -11.47
CA LEU A 538 0.53 -16.69 -10.36
C LEU A 538 -0.92 -16.37 -10.77
N TYR A 539 -1.12 -15.33 -11.58
CA TYR A 539 -2.45 -14.89 -12.02
C TYR A 539 -3.10 -15.80 -13.07
N GLU A 540 -2.29 -16.59 -13.79
CA GLU A 540 -2.77 -17.64 -14.70
C GLU A 540 -3.07 -18.94 -13.95
N LYS A 541 -2.34 -19.18 -12.85
CA LYS A 541 -2.43 -20.42 -12.07
C LYS A 541 -3.55 -20.40 -11.04
N TYR A 542 -3.76 -19.28 -10.36
CA TYR A 542 -4.71 -19.16 -9.25
C TYR A 542 -5.96 -18.37 -9.66
N PRO A 543 -7.15 -18.79 -9.19
CA PRO A 543 -8.39 -18.06 -9.44
C PRO A 543 -8.38 -16.66 -8.79
N PRO A 544 -9.13 -15.68 -9.33
CA PRO A 544 -9.16 -14.30 -8.85
C PRO A 544 -10.32 -13.93 -7.91
N GLU A 545 -11.12 -14.90 -7.47
CA GLU A 545 -12.18 -14.70 -6.50
C GLU A 545 -11.62 -14.43 -5.10
N PHE A 546 -12.36 -13.68 -4.28
CA PHE A 546 -12.08 -13.52 -2.86
C PHE A 546 -12.49 -14.77 -2.08
N ASP A 547 -11.69 -15.84 -2.23
CA ASP A 547 -11.92 -17.16 -1.64
C ASP A 547 -10.61 -17.90 -1.30
N ALA A 548 -10.74 -18.97 -0.53
CA ALA A 548 -9.63 -19.75 0.01
C ALA A 548 -8.71 -20.33 -1.09
N GLY A 549 -7.44 -19.91 -1.08
CA GLY A 549 -6.43 -20.34 -2.03
C GLY A 549 -6.44 -19.59 -3.36
N CYS A 550 -7.07 -18.43 -3.41
CA CYS A 550 -7.11 -17.54 -4.57
C CYS A 550 -6.09 -16.40 -4.44
N ILE A 551 -5.70 -15.82 -5.58
CA ILE A 551 -4.75 -14.70 -5.68
C ILE A 551 -5.37 -13.55 -6.48
N ILE A 552 -5.42 -12.38 -5.87
CA ILE A 552 -6.30 -11.30 -6.31
C ILE A 552 -5.47 -10.02 -6.46
N ASN A 553 -5.52 -9.37 -7.62
CA ASN A 553 -5.02 -8.00 -7.76
C ASN A 553 -6.19 -7.01 -7.61
N VAL A 554 -6.25 -6.27 -6.51
CA VAL A 554 -7.31 -5.27 -6.29
C VAL A 554 -7.09 -4.00 -7.12
N GLY A 555 -5.84 -3.70 -7.50
CA GLY A 555 -5.50 -2.51 -8.29
C GLY A 555 -4.29 -1.76 -7.76
N SER A 556 -4.32 -0.44 -7.85
CA SER A 556 -3.21 0.44 -7.48
C SER A 556 -3.11 0.64 -5.97
N CYS A 557 -2.22 1.53 -5.52
CA CYS A 557 -2.09 1.83 -4.10
C CYS A 557 -3.38 2.39 -3.47
N VAL A 558 -4.22 3.13 -4.21
CA VAL A 558 -5.50 3.62 -3.65
C VAL A 558 -6.53 2.49 -3.49
N SER A 559 -6.40 1.40 -4.26
CA SER A 559 -7.24 0.20 -4.10
C SER A 559 -6.98 -0.56 -2.79
N ASN A 560 -5.97 -0.18 -1.99
CA ASN A 560 -5.80 -0.72 -0.62
C ASN A 560 -7.00 -0.41 0.29
N ALA A 561 -7.78 0.64 -0.01
CA ALA A 561 -9.04 0.90 0.65
C ALA A 561 -10.00 -0.29 0.54
N HIS A 562 -10.02 -1.01 -0.58
CA HIS A 562 -10.88 -2.17 -0.78
C HIS A 562 -10.44 -3.41 0.00
N ILE A 563 -9.15 -3.53 0.33
CA ILE A 563 -8.62 -4.62 1.17
C ILE A 563 -9.14 -4.48 2.60
N THR A 564 -8.96 -3.30 3.19
CA THR A 564 -9.45 -3.01 4.53
C THR A 564 -10.98 -2.86 4.56
N GLY A 565 -11.56 -2.35 3.48
CA GLY A 565 -13.00 -2.32 3.27
C GLY A 565 -13.62 -3.73 3.25
N ALA A 566 -12.92 -4.75 2.74
CA ALA A 566 -13.39 -6.13 2.83
C ALA A 566 -13.50 -6.61 4.30
N ALA A 567 -12.57 -6.23 5.18
CA ALA A 567 -12.65 -6.55 6.61
C ALA A 567 -13.86 -5.86 7.27
N MET A 568 -14.12 -4.59 6.92
CA MET A 568 -15.31 -3.85 7.37
C MET A 568 -16.61 -4.46 6.83
N LYS A 569 -16.63 -4.90 5.57
CA LYS A 569 -17.76 -5.62 4.97
C LYS A 569 -18.03 -6.95 5.67
N ILE A 570 -17.01 -7.68 6.13
CA ILE A 570 -17.23 -8.89 6.94
C ILE A 570 -17.99 -8.53 8.21
N ALA A 571 -17.59 -7.48 8.93
CA ALA A 571 -18.31 -7.02 10.12
C ALA A 571 -19.76 -6.60 9.79
N ASN A 572 -19.99 -5.88 8.69
CA ASN A 572 -21.33 -5.41 8.33
C ASN A 572 -22.24 -6.50 7.76
N ILE A 573 -21.76 -7.29 6.80
CA ILE A 573 -22.58 -8.25 6.06
C ILE A 573 -22.76 -9.56 6.85
N PHE A 574 -21.69 -10.07 7.46
CA PHE A 574 -21.77 -11.34 8.21
C PHE A 574 -22.19 -11.12 9.66
N ALA A 575 -21.62 -10.12 10.35
CA ALA A 575 -21.94 -9.86 11.75
C ALA A 575 -23.10 -8.88 11.96
N THR A 576 -23.65 -8.30 10.88
CA THR A 576 -24.76 -7.33 10.92
C THR A 576 -24.47 -6.08 11.76
N LEU A 577 -23.19 -5.74 11.95
CA LEU A 577 -22.79 -4.55 12.69
C LEU A 577 -22.92 -3.29 11.83
N PRO A 578 -23.56 -2.21 12.32
CA PRO A 578 -23.72 -1.00 11.55
C PRO A 578 -22.39 -0.29 11.34
N LEU A 579 -22.12 0.16 10.12
CA LEU A 579 -20.93 0.93 9.78
C LEU A 579 -21.11 2.41 10.17
N ARG A 580 -22.27 3.00 9.86
CA ARG A 580 -22.52 4.44 9.84
C ARG A 580 -21.95 5.19 11.06
N GLY A 581 -20.78 5.82 10.94
CA GLY A 581 -20.14 6.60 12.01
C GLY A 581 -19.76 5.78 13.24
N ASN A 582 -19.31 4.53 13.06
CA ASN A 582 -19.19 3.54 14.14
C ASN A 582 -17.80 2.87 14.20
N TYR A 583 -16.73 3.66 14.03
CA TYR A 583 -15.37 3.16 13.84
C TYR A 583 -14.88 2.22 14.94
N GLU A 584 -15.06 2.56 16.22
CA GLU A 584 -14.61 1.74 17.36
C GLU A 584 -15.20 0.32 17.32
N VAL A 585 -16.50 0.18 17.05
CA VAL A 585 -17.19 -1.12 16.98
C VAL A 585 -16.61 -1.98 15.86
N ILE A 586 -16.38 -1.39 14.69
CA ILE A 586 -15.87 -2.11 13.52
C ILE A 586 -14.40 -2.50 13.71
N ALA A 587 -13.56 -1.59 14.23
CA ALA A 587 -12.16 -1.87 14.52
C ALA A 587 -11.99 -2.94 15.61
N ASP A 588 -12.81 -2.89 16.66
CA ASP A 588 -12.84 -3.93 17.70
C ASP A 588 -13.23 -5.30 17.14
N TYR A 589 -14.26 -5.35 16.28
CA TYR A 589 -14.66 -6.59 15.63
C TYR A 589 -13.52 -7.17 14.79
N VAL A 590 -12.90 -6.35 13.94
CA VAL A 590 -11.80 -6.78 13.07
C VAL A 590 -10.62 -7.30 13.89
N LEU A 591 -10.19 -6.58 14.93
CA LEU A 591 -9.10 -6.97 15.82
C LEU A 591 -9.33 -8.34 16.47
N ASN A 592 -10.55 -8.60 16.94
CA ASN A 592 -10.84 -9.78 17.76
C ASN A 592 -11.28 -11.01 16.94
N ARG A 593 -11.77 -10.82 15.71
CA ARG A 593 -12.52 -11.84 14.96
C ARG A 593 -12.04 -12.08 13.54
N VAL A 594 -11.47 -11.08 12.87
CA VAL A 594 -11.09 -11.21 11.46
C VAL A 594 -9.62 -11.56 11.35
N GLY A 595 -9.33 -12.83 11.05
CA GLY A 595 -7.96 -13.30 10.81
C GLY A 595 -7.39 -12.68 9.54
N ALA A 596 -6.50 -11.71 9.68
CA ALA A 596 -5.85 -11.02 8.57
C ALA A 596 -4.44 -10.55 8.95
N CYS A 597 -3.57 -10.42 7.96
CA CYS A 597 -2.25 -9.82 8.10
C CYS A 597 -1.81 -9.13 6.80
N GLY A 598 -1.33 -7.90 6.91
CA GLY A 598 -0.67 -7.19 5.82
C GLY A 598 0.82 -7.53 5.73
N LEU A 599 1.39 -7.40 4.53
CA LEU A 599 2.80 -7.45 4.24
C LEU A 599 3.17 -6.28 3.33
N ALA A 600 4.07 -5.42 3.80
CA ALA A 600 4.72 -4.41 2.97
C ALA A 600 6.23 -4.71 2.87
N TRP A 601 6.57 -5.73 2.07
CA TRP A 601 7.91 -6.29 2.00
C TRP A 601 8.97 -5.28 1.54
N GLY A 602 8.64 -4.49 0.52
CA GLY A 602 9.51 -3.46 -0.04
C GLY A 602 9.10 -2.04 0.34
N ALA A 603 8.50 -1.80 1.52
CA ALA A 603 8.00 -0.47 1.85
C ALA A 603 9.10 0.60 1.83
N TYR A 604 8.75 1.78 1.29
CA TYR A 604 9.67 2.91 1.12
C TYR A 604 8.97 4.27 1.34
N SER A 605 7.80 4.44 0.73
CA SER A 605 7.12 5.73 0.68
C SER A 605 6.35 6.05 1.96
N GLN A 606 6.17 7.35 2.22
CA GLN A 606 5.29 7.86 3.27
C GLN A 606 3.85 7.33 3.16
N LYS A 607 3.37 7.07 1.93
CA LYS A 607 2.09 6.39 1.67
C LYS A 607 2.02 5.01 2.33
N ALA A 608 3.10 4.23 2.27
CA ALA A 608 3.12 2.90 2.90
C ALA A 608 3.09 2.98 4.43
N ALA A 609 3.73 3.99 5.03
CA ALA A 609 3.66 4.23 6.48
C ALA A 609 2.22 4.57 6.93
N SER A 610 1.55 5.42 6.15
CA SER A 610 0.14 5.79 6.36
C SER A 610 -0.80 4.60 6.19
N ILE A 611 -0.75 3.88 5.07
CA ILE A 611 -1.57 2.66 4.82
C ILE A 611 -1.39 1.65 5.96
N ALA A 612 -0.15 1.35 6.36
CA ALA A 612 0.11 0.40 7.44
C ALA A 612 -0.47 0.86 8.77
N THR A 613 -0.34 2.14 9.10
CA THR A 613 -0.88 2.72 10.34
C THR A 613 -2.42 2.75 10.32
N GLY A 614 -3.06 2.92 9.16
CA GLY A 614 -4.51 2.82 8.99
C GLY A 614 -5.02 1.41 9.24
N CYS A 615 -4.35 0.39 8.67
CA CYS A 615 -4.58 -1.01 9.00
C CYS A 615 -4.46 -1.28 10.51
N ASN A 616 -3.43 -0.72 11.16
CA ASN A 616 -3.20 -0.92 12.60
C ASN A 616 -4.35 -0.36 13.45
N ARG A 617 -4.86 0.84 13.13
CA ARG A 617 -6.00 1.41 13.86
C ARG A 617 -7.26 0.57 13.74
N LEU A 618 -7.43 -0.11 12.60
CA LEU A 618 -8.53 -1.05 12.34
C LEU A 618 -8.30 -2.43 13.00
N GLY A 619 -7.18 -2.64 13.70
CA GLY A 619 -6.86 -3.92 14.33
C GLY A 619 -6.26 -4.97 13.39
N ILE A 620 -5.78 -4.55 12.22
CA ILE A 620 -5.12 -5.43 11.24
C ILE A 620 -3.60 -5.33 11.44
N PRO A 621 -2.92 -6.44 11.77
CA PRO A 621 -1.48 -6.45 11.92
C PRO A 621 -0.77 -6.39 10.56
N VAL A 622 0.43 -5.80 10.54
CA VAL A 622 1.25 -5.60 9.34
C VAL A 622 2.68 -6.05 9.60
N VAL A 623 3.19 -6.94 8.75
CA VAL A 623 4.61 -7.28 8.68
C VAL A 623 5.27 -6.38 7.63
N VAL A 624 6.44 -5.86 7.94
CA VAL A 624 7.20 -5.02 7.01
C VAL A 624 8.63 -5.55 6.83
N GLY A 625 9.21 -5.36 5.65
CA GLY A 625 10.59 -5.76 5.38
C GLY A 625 11.62 -4.91 6.14
N PRO A 626 12.89 -5.31 6.18
CA PRO A 626 13.90 -4.78 7.10
C PRO A 626 14.21 -3.29 6.88
N HIS A 627 14.14 -2.79 5.64
CA HIS A 627 14.31 -1.35 5.39
C HIS A 627 13.25 -0.47 6.06
N SER A 628 12.08 -1.03 6.40
CA SER A 628 10.99 -0.31 7.04
C SER A 628 11.26 0.01 8.51
N SER A 629 12.29 -0.59 9.12
CA SER A 629 12.82 -0.13 10.42
C SER A 629 13.14 1.38 10.40
N LYS A 630 13.47 1.93 9.23
CA LYS A 630 13.74 3.35 9.00
C LYS A 630 12.50 4.25 9.12
N TYR A 631 11.28 3.70 9.22
CA TYR A 631 10.10 4.48 9.60
C TYR A 631 10.10 4.87 11.08
N ARG A 632 11.02 4.34 11.88
CA ARG A 632 11.29 4.69 13.29
C ARG A 632 10.34 4.12 14.32
N ARG A 633 9.13 3.70 13.96
CA ARG A 633 8.15 3.19 14.93
C ARG A 633 7.60 1.83 14.55
N LEU A 634 7.50 0.95 15.55
CA LEU A 634 6.74 -0.29 15.53
C LEU A 634 5.66 -0.30 16.63
N TYR A 635 4.68 -1.20 16.54
CA TYR A 635 3.68 -1.44 17.59
C TYR A 635 3.79 -2.89 18.04
N MET A 636 4.59 -3.09 19.07
CA MET A 636 4.97 -4.41 19.56
C MET A 636 4.48 -4.59 20.99
N SER A 637 3.91 -5.76 21.27
CA SER A 637 3.63 -6.18 22.63
C SER A 637 4.78 -7.05 23.14
N ARG A 638 4.90 -7.12 24.46
CA ARG A 638 5.64 -8.15 25.20
C ARG A 638 4.64 -9.24 25.53
N LYS A 639 4.64 -10.30 24.70
CA LYS A 639 3.63 -11.36 24.64
C LYS A 639 3.20 -11.97 26.00
N GLU A 640 4.11 -12.02 26.97
CA GLU A 640 3.85 -12.56 28.32
C GLU A 640 3.58 -11.49 29.40
N GLU A 641 3.88 -10.22 29.14
CA GLU A 641 3.88 -9.17 30.17
C GLU A 641 2.82 -8.09 29.97
N ASP A 642 2.39 -7.85 28.73
CA ASP A 642 1.47 -6.75 28.44
C ASP A 642 -0.01 -7.14 28.64
N ASP A 643 -0.90 -6.13 28.59
CA ASP A 643 -2.31 -6.29 28.97
C ASP A 643 -3.12 -6.99 27.88
N TRP A 644 -3.48 -8.25 28.13
CA TRP A 644 -4.36 -9.07 27.30
C TRP A 644 -5.81 -9.13 27.82
N THR A 645 -6.18 -8.25 28.75
CA THR A 645 -7.53 -8.20 29.31
C THR A 645 -8.53 -7.71 28.28
N VAL A 646 -9.58 -8.51 28.07
CA VAL A 646 -10.72 -8.15 27.22
C VAL A 646 -12.02 -8.30 28.01
N MET A 647 -13.10 -7.74 27.48
CA MET A 647 -14.45 -8.01 27.94
C MET A 647 -14.99 -9.25 27.19
N ASP A 648 -15.56 -10.21 27.90
CA ASP A 648 -16.51 -11.13 27.29
C ASP A 648 -17.85 -10.40 27.16
N GLY A 649 -18.18 -9.92 25.97
CA GLY A 649 -19.31 -9.00 25.77
C GLY A 649 -20.67 -9.60 26.11
N ARG A 650 -20.87 -10.93 25.97
CA ARG A 650 -22.15 -11.56 26.35
C ARG A 650 -22.25 -11.79 27.85
N GLU A 651 -21.14 -12.16 28.48
CA GLU A 651 -21.11 -12.34 29.94
C GLU A 651 -20.94 -11.02 30.72
N LYS A 652 -20.52 -9.94 30.04
CA LYS A 652 -20.16 -8.65 30.61
C LYS A 652 -19.13 -8.77 31.73
N LYS A 653 -18.11 -9.61 31.52
CA LYS A 653 -17.01 -9.84 32.48
C LYS A 653 -15.66 -9.54 31.86
N LEU A 654 -14.77 -8.94 32.65
CA LEU A 654 -13.37 -8.80 32.29
C LEU A 654 -12.66 -10.15 32.43
N VAL A 655 -11.87 -10.49 31.41
CA VAL A 655 -11.12 -11.73 31.32
C VAL A 655 -9.72 -11.43 30.80
N ASP A 656 -8.70 -11.75 31.58
CA ASP A 656 -7.32 -11.80 31.09
C ASP A 656 -7.12 -13.11 30.33
N THR A 657 -6.92 -13.01 29.01
CA THR A 657 -6.78 -14.20 28.17
C THR A 657 -5.38 -14.78 28.19
N GLN A 658 -4.37 -14.01 28.59
CA GLN A 658 -2.95 -14.35 28.42
C GLN A 658 -2.62 -14.86 27.00
N GLU A 659 -3.41 -14.42 26.00
CA GLU A 659 -3.34 -14.87 24.61
C GLU A 659 -2.98 -13.67 23.72
N PRO A 660 -1.75 -13.63 23.17
CA PRO A 660 -1.25 -12.53 22.36
C PRO A 660 -1.72 -12.65 20.89
N SER A 661 -3.02 -12.59 20.64
CA SER A 661 -3.61 -12.74 19.31
C SER A 661 -4.40 -11.49 18.84
N PRO A 662 -3.89 -10.72 17.85
CA PRO A 662 -2.53 -10.78 17.30
C PRO A 662 -1.48 -10.26 18.30
N GLU A 663 -0.22 -10.68 18.14
CA GLU A 663 0.88 -10.31 19.06
C GLU A 663 1.39 -8.89 18.80
N HIS A 664 1.48 -8.48 17.55
CA HIS A 664 1.96 -7.16 17.15
C HIS A 664 0.96 -6.53 16.20
N LEU A 665 0.86 -5.20 16.19
CA LEU A 665 0.15 -4.50 15.13
C LEU A 665 1.09 -4.14 13.98
N ILE A 666 2.35 -3.81 14.25
CA ILE A 666 3.34 -3.69 13.17
C ILE A 666 4.70 -4.14 13.64
N THR A 667 5.35 -5.00 12.85
CA THR A 667 6.66 -5.58 13.17
C THR A 667 7.53 -5.72 11.93
N VAL A 668 8.85 -5.65 12.13
CA VAL A 668 9.86 -5.85 11.09
C VAL A 668 10.37 -7.28 11.17
N VAL A 669 10.55 -7.91 10.01
CA VAL A 669 11.23 -9.20 9.89
C VAL A 669 12.32 -9.13 8.82
N GLU A 670 13.34 -9.96 8.98
CA GLU A 670 14.60 -9.91 8.25
C GLU A 670 14.61 -10.78 6.98
N SER A 671 13.81 -11.84 6.93
CA SER A 671 13.79 -12.81 5.83
C SER A 671 12.37 -13.21 5.42
N LYS A 672 12.22 -13.74 4.20
CA LYS A 672 10.93 -14.21 3.70
C LYS A 672 10.39 -15.36 4.56
N GLU A 673 11.27 -16.24 5.03
CA GLU A 673 10.95 -17.37 5.89
C GLU A 673 10.31 -16.89 7.19
N ARG A 674 10.93 -15.88 7.83
CA ARG A 674 10.42 -15.27 9.06
C ARG A 674 9.13 -14.50 8.81
N ALA A 675 8.99 -13.86 7.65
CA ALA A 675 7.76 -13.19 7.24
C ALA A 675 6.59 -14.17 7.13
N ILE A 676 6.76 -15.29 6.43
CA ILE A 676 5.72 -16.32 6.26
C ILE A 676 5.26 -16.86 7.62
N VAL A 677 6.19 -17.23 8.50
CA VAL A 677 5.86 -17.75 9.83
C VAL A 677 5.13 -16.69 10.67
N THR A 678 5.63 -15.46 10.67
CA THR A 678 5.04 -14.35 11.45
C THR A 678 3.65 -14.00 10.96
N MET A 679 3.43 -13.92 9.64
CA MET A 679 2.13 -13.59 9.06
C MET A 679 1.06 -14.65 9.37
N ALA A 680 1.42 -15.95 9.32
CA ALA A 680 0.51 -17.02 9.71
C ALA A 680 0.11 -16.93 11.19
N LYS A 681 1.08 -16.66 12.07
CA LYS A 681 0.84 -16.43 13.50
C LYS A 681 -0.07 -15.24 13.76
N LEU A 682 0.19 -14.11 13.08
CA LEU A 682 -0.59 -12.88 13.22
C LEU A 682 -2.01 -12.98 12.64
N CYS A 683 -2.40 -14.07 11.98
CA CYS A 683 -3.79 -14.33 11.61
C CYS A 683 -4.62 -15.02 12.72
N ILE A 684 -4.00 -15.51 13.80
CA ILE A 684 -4.71 -16.12 14.94
C ILE A 684 -5.53 -15.04 15.66
N ARG A 685 -6.76 -15.38 16.07
CA ARG A 685 -7.70 -14.45 16.71
C ARG A 685 -8.35 -15.09 17.93
N LYS A 686 -8.64 -14.28 18.95
CA LYS A 686 -9.28 -14.73 20.21
C LYS A 686 -10.59 -15.51 19.96
N ASN A 687 -11.36 -15.08 18.95
CA ASN A 687 -12.66 -15.68 18.60
C ASN A 687 -12.57 -17.00 17.79
N ASP A 688 -11.38 -17.46 17.41
CA ASP A 688 -11.26 -18.69 16.60
C ASP A 688 -11.99 -19.85 17.28
N THR A 689 -12.83 -20.57 16.54
CA THR A 689 -13.43 -21.81 17.05
C THR A 689 -12.33 -22.86 17.30
N PRO A 690 -12.57 -23.93 18.08
CA PRO A 690 -11.57 -24.99 18.24
C PRO A 690 -11.08 -25.57 16.89
N GLN A 691 -12.00 -25.74 15.93
CA GLN A 691 -11.65 -26.20 14.58
C GLN A 691 -10.80 -25.17 13.82
N GLY A 692 -11.19 -23.90 13.82
CA GLY A 692 -10.41 -22.84 13.16
C GLY A 692 -9.04 -22.65 13.80
N ARG A 693 -8.96 -22.72 15.12
CA ARG A 693 -7.71 -22.64 15.88
C ARG A 693 -6.78 -23.80 15.52
N GLN A 694 -7.29 -25.04 15.43
CA GLN A 694 -6.51 -26.18 14.95
C GLN A 694 -5.92 -25.93 13.55
N ILE A 695 -6.71 -25.37 12.62
CA ILE A 695 -6.24 -25.07 11.25
C ILE A 695 -5.11 -24.04 11.29
N LYS A 696 -5.30 -22.91 11.97
CA LYS A 696 -4.28 -21.86 12.07
C LYS A 696 -3.01 -22.35 12.78
N LEU A 697 -3.14 -23.11 13.86
CA LEU A 697 -2.01 -23.72 14.55
C LEU A 697 -1.31 -24.78 13.70
N THR A 698 -2.04 -25.53 12.87
CA THR A 698 -1.41 -26.46 11.90
C THR A 698 -0.50 -25.70 10.95
N HIS A 699 -0.96 -24.56 10.41
CA HIS A 699 -0.12 -23.74 9.55
C HIS A 699 1.05 -23.12 10.31
N TYR A 700 0.82 -22.55 11.50
CA TYR A 700 1.90 -21.95 12.28
C TYR A 700 3.00 -22.97 12.64
N ILE A 701 2.62 -24.13 13.20
CA ILE A 701 3.56 -25.20 13.57
C ILE A 701 4.28 -25.73 12.32
N SER A 702 3.55 -26.04 11.24
CA SER A 702 4.18 -26.62 10.04
C SER A 702 5.15 -25.64 9.37
N LEU A 703 4.80 -24.35 9.27
CA LEU A 703 5.66 -23.31 8.73
C LEU A 703 6.89 -23.10 9.61
N HIS A 704 6.72 -23.03 10.93
CA HIS A 704 7.83 -22.89 11.87
C HIS A 704 8.79 -24.08 11.78
N LYS A 705 8.28 -25.32 11.68
CA LYS A 705 9.12 -26.50 11.48
C LYS A 705 9.81 -26.51 10.12
N GLN A 706 9.10 -26.15 9.06
CA GLN A 706 9.63 -26.13 7.70
C GLN A 706 10.79 -25.13 7.55
N TYR A 707 10.63 -23.93 8.11
CA TYR A 707 11.55 -22.83 7.88
C TYR A 707 12.52 -22.56 9.04
N LEU A 708 12.16 -22.91 10.28
CA LEU A 708 12.96 -22.66 11.48
C LEU A 708 13.36 -23.95 12.22
N GLY A 709 12.92 -25.12 11.74
CA GLY A 709 13.39 -26.44 12.20
C GLY A 709 12.85 -26.93 13.54
N THR A 710 12.08 -26.12 14.27
CA THR A 710 11.61 -26.44 15.64
C THR A 710 10.12 -26.19 15.81
N LEU A 711 9.54 -26.61 16.94
CA LEU A 711 8.24 -26.10 17.37
C LEU A 711 8.36 -24.61 17.74
N PRO A 712 7.29 -23.81 17.54
CA PRO A 712 7.28 -22.44 18.04
C PRO A 712 7.48 -22.40 19.56
N ASP A 713 8.38 -21.54 20.01
CA ASP A 713 8.76 -21.40 21.42
C ASP A 713 7.66 -20.82 22.31
N ASP A 714 6.67 -20.16 21.71
CA ASP A 714 5.50 -19.57 22.36
C ASP A 714 4.17 -20.21 21.96
N LEU A 715 4.22 -21.41 21.40
CA LEU A 715 3.02 -22.15 20.98
C LEU A 715 2.00 -22.29 22.12
N HIS A 716 2.48 -22.45 23.36
CA HIS A 716 1.65 -22.56 24.56
C HIS A 716 0.76 -21.33 24.82
N LEU A 717 1.12 -20.15 24.31
CA LEU A 717 0.32 -18.93 24.45
C LEU A 717 -0.95 -18.96 23.58
N PHE A 718 -0.94 -19.70 22.47
CA PHE A 718 -2.02 -19.74 21.48
C PHE A 718 -2.92 -20.98 21.60
N ILE A 719 -2.59 -21.92 22.49
CA ILE A 719 -3.41 -23.09 22.81
C ILE A 719 -4.22 -22.77 24.06
N ARG A 720 -5.55 -22.72 23.93
CA ARG A 720 -6.45 -22.43 25.06
C ARG A 720 -6.87 -23.70 25.77
N ARG A 721 -7.17 -24.75 25.00
CA ARG A 721 -7.57 -26.07 25.50
C ARG A 721 -6.89 -27.16 24.69
N ALA A 722 -6.88 -28.39 25.22
CA ALA A 722 -6.36 -29.55 24.49
C ALA A 722 -7.07 -29.80 23.13
N SER A 723 -8.30 -29.30 22.98
CA SER A 723 -9.06 -29.33 21.72
C SER A 723 -8.54 -28.39 20.65
N ASP A 724 -7.69 -27.40 20.97
CA ASP A 724 -7.08 -26.52 19.96
C ASP A 724 -5.86 -27.19 19.28
N ILE A 725 -5.34 -28.28 19.87
CA ILE A 725 -4.11 -28.93 19.40
C ILE A 725 -4.38 -29.68 18.10
N PRO A 726 -3.65 -29.38 17.01
CA PRO A 726 -3.79 -30.13 15.78
C PRO A 726 -3.52 -31.62 15.98
N ILE A 727 -4.44 -32.47 15.49
CA ILE A 727 -4.37 -33.93 15.66
C ILE A 727 -3.02 -34.49 15.21
N PHE A 728 -2.50 -34.03 14.07
CA PHE A 728 -1.24 -34.47 13.50
C PHE A 728 -0.02 -34.14 14.38
N PHE A 729 -0.03 -33.00 15.08
CA PHE A 729 1.08 -32.55 15.92
C PHE A 729 0.91 -32.92 17.40
N LYS A 730 -0.21 -33.54 17.79
CA LYS A 730 -0.57 -33.78 19.21
C LYS A 730 0.50 -34.54 20.01
N LYS A 731 1.14 -35.54 19.41
CA LYS A 731 2.19 -36.34 20.05
C LYS A 731 3.46 -35.54 20.38
N GLU A 732 3.72 -34.46 19.66
CA GLU A 732 4.88 -33.60 19.84
C GLU A 732 4.56 -32.38 20.71
N VAL A 733 3.36 -31.81 20.51
CA VAL A 733 2.91 -30.60 21.22
C VAL A 733 2.61 -30.88 22.69
N MET A 734 1.95 -32.00 23.02
CA MET A 734 1.60 -32.31 24.42
C MET A 734 2.82 -32.38 25.35
N PRO A 735 3.91 -33.11 25.02
CA PRO A 735 5.13 -33.09 25.83
C PRO A 735 5.76 -31.69 25.96
N TYR A 736 5.71 -30.87 24.92
CA TYR A 736 6.17 -29.48 24.98
C TYR A 736 5.33 -28.65 25.96
N LEU A 737 3.99 -28.77 25.92
CA LEU A 737 3.08 -28.07 26.82
C LEU A 737 3.31 -28.45 28.29
N GLU A 738 3.52 -29.74 28.56
CA GLU A 738 3.86 -30.24 29.91
C GLU A 738 5.19 -29.64 30.41
N LYS A 739 6.21 -29.59 29.54
CA LYS A 739 7.52 -29.04 29.87
C LYS A 739 7.48 -27.55 30.23
N VAL A 740 6.63 -26.77 29.57
CA VAL A 740 6.49 -25.32 29.82
C VAL A 740 5.43 -24.98 30.87
N GLY A 741 4.83 -26.00 31.51
CA GLY A 741 3.84 -25.79 32.58
C GLY A 741 2.54 -25.16 32.10
N TRP A 742 2.12 -25.46 30.86
CA TRP A 742 0.90 -24.90 30.27
C TRP A 742 -0.35 -25.25 31.09
N GLN A 743 -1.25 -24.25 31.23
CA GLN A 743 -2.58 -24.40 31.82
C GLN A 743 -3.66 -23.98 30.82
N GLU A 744 -4.86 -24.55 30.97
CA GLU A 744 -5.99 -24.16 30.13
C GLU A 744 -6.34 -22.68 30.33
N LYS A 745 -6.62 -22.01 29.22
CA LYS A 745 -7.00 -20.60 29.18
C LYS A 745 -8.52 -20.46 29.03
N PRO A 746 -9.11 -19.35 29.49
CA PRO A 746 -10.53 -19.09 29.26
C PRO A 746 -10.85 -19.02 27.76
N VAL A 747 -12.02 -19.55 27.39
CA VAL A 747 -12.57 -19.43 26.04
C VAL A 747 -13.71 -18.43 26.11
N LEU A 748 -13.64 -17.39 25.29
CA LEU A 748 -14.56 -16.27 25.30
C LEU A 748 -15.73 -16.55 24.36
N SER A 749 -16.93 -16.13 24.77
CA SER A 749 -18.11 -16.17 23.92
C SER A 749 -18.12 -15.00 22.93
N LEU A 750 -17.68 -13.82 23.38
CA LEU A 750 -17.56 -12.63 22.55
C LEU A 750 -16.39 -11.76 23.01
N PRO A 751 -15.16 -11.96 22.51
CA PRO A 751 -14.05 -11.05 22.81
C PRO A 751 -14.31 -9.64 22.26
N THR A 752 -14.14 -8.63 23.11
CA THR A 752 -14.17 -7.20 22.75
C THR A 752 -13.32 -6.38 23.72
N LEU A 753 -12.70 -5.31 23.23
CA LEU A 753 -12.05 -4.29 24.07
C LEU A 753 -13.05 -3.25 24.57
N VAL A 754 -14.22 -3.11 23.94
CA VAL A 754 -15.28 -2.19 24.39
C VAL A 754 -15.71 -2.58 25.81
N GLY A 755 -15.79 -1.59 26.70
CA GLY A 755 -16.04 -1.82 28.13
C GLY A 755 -14.78 -2.07 28.97
N THR A 756 -13.58 -2.08 28.37
CA THR A 756 -12.29 -2.14 29.10
C THR A 756 -11.62 -0.77 29.26
N TYR A 757 -12.19 0.28 28.67
CA TYR A 757 -11.72 1.67 28.69
C TYR A 757 -12.92 2.62 28.62
N PRO A 758 -12.77 3.91 28.97
CA PRO A 758 -13.83 4.91 28.81
C PRO A 758 -14.16 5.13 27.32
N SER A 759 -15.37 4.78 26.91
CA SER A 759 -15.90 4.98 25.56
C SER A 759 -17.38 5.36 25.62
N GLU A 760 -17.86 6.10 24.62
CA GLU A 760 -19.28 6.36 24.42
C GLU A 760 -20.02 5.15 23.82
N VAL A 761 -19.27 4.19 23.25
CA VAL A 761 -19.82 2.94 22.72
C VAL A 761 -20.23 2.02 23.88
N PRO A 762 -21.51 1.67 24.02
CA PRO A 762 -21.95 0.72 25.03
C PRO A 762 -21.54 -0.70 24.63
N ILE A 763 -21.31 -1.58 25.61
CA ILE A 763 -20.99 -3.00 25.36
C ILE A 763 -22.07 -3.67 24.49
N ASP A 764 -23.34 -3.27 24.64
CA ASP A 764 -24.43 -3.84 23.84
C ASP A 764 -24.32 -3.52 22.34
N ALA A 765 -23.54 -2.50 21.94
CA ALA A 765 -23.31 -2.17 20.53
C ALA A 765 -22.35 -3.14 19.81
N VAL A 766 -21.57 -3.95 20.55
CA VAL A 766 -20.68 -4.99 19.98
C VAL A 766 -21.25 -6.40 20.11
N VAL A 767 -22.36 -6.56 20.84
CA VAL A 767 -23.04 -7.85 21.04
C VAL A 767 -24.07 -8.08 19.95
N HIS A 768 -23.83 -9.10 19.11
CA HIS A 768 -24.70 -9.54 18.00
C HIS A 768 -25.02 -11.03 18.10
#